data_AF-A0A8D0MJ53-F1
#
_entry.id   AF-A0A8D0MJ53-F1
#
_cell.length_a   1.000
_cell.length_b   1.000
_cell.length_c   1.000
_cell.angle_alpha   90.00
_cell.angle_beta   90.00
_cell.angle_gamma   90.00
#
_symmetry.space_group_name_H-M   'P 1'
#
loop_
_entity.id
_entity.type
_entity.pdbx_description
1 polymer ?
#
loop_
_entity_poly.entity_id
_entity_poly.type
_entity_poly.pdbx_seq_one_letter_code
_entity_poly.pdbx_strand_id
1 'polypeptide(L)'
;MFSRKARGKIQHLLLFFVILSAWETGSGQVHYSVPEEAKHGTFVGRIAQDLGLELGELVPRLFRVTSKSRGDLLEVNLQNGILFVNSRIDREELCGRSLECSIHLEVIVERPLQVFHVEVEVRDINDNPPVFPATQKNLFMAELRPLDSRFPLEGASDADIGVNAVLTYTLSPNEYFSLEKPSGDERVKRLGLVLRKPLDREEAPQIFLVLTATDGGKPELTGTVQILVTVLDANDNAPAFDRTLYAVKLLENVPNGTLVIKLNASDLDEGSNGNIFYSFSTDISPNVKSKFYIDPITGKIMVKGYIDFEESKFYEILVDGIDSGQPPLSGHCTVMVEVEDTNDNVPVIEFKSLSLPVREDAPLGTTIALISVSDRDSGANGQVTCSLTPHVPFKLVSTFKNYYSLVLDGTLDRESVASYELVVSARDGGSPSLWATASVSVEVGDVNDNAPVFAQPEYTVFVKENNAPGCHIFTVSARDADAQENARVAYSLVERRVGERALSSYVSVHAESGQVFALQPLDREELELLQFRVSARDAGAPPLGSNVTLQVFVLDENDNAPALLPPPPPSQRVARWVGAGQVVAKVRAVDADSGYNAWLSYELQEEAAAPGGARSAFRVGLYTGEISTTRALDEADAARQRLLVLVKDHGEPALTATATVLLWLEDGGAAPKASSRLVVGPAAAAAEAALVDVHVYLVVAICAVSSLLVLTLLVYTALRCSAPRGEGACVPGPARLVCSSAVGSWSSSPRRRRRQRQQVCSGEGPPKADLMAFSPSLPPCALPDGEVGEHCFSVPTDHINHSPHSGFLLKSNFPWINLFLLLAISPIVLPTFLNMRTSGVHVFLPMASIFLNIRRRYV
;
A
#
# COMPACT_ATOMS: atom_id res chain seq x y z
N MET A 1 99.36 44.08 -69.16
CA MET A 1 99.62 43.41 -70.46
C MET A 1 98.27 43.26 -71.16
N PHE A 2 98.03 43.59 -72.43
CA PHE A 2 98.66 44.48 -73.42
C PHE A 2 97.57 45.52 -73.82
N SER A 3 97.78 46.83 -73.97
CA SER A 3 98.79 47.63 -74.69
C SER A 3 98.45 47.97 -76.16
N ARG A 4 97.67 49.05 -76.31
CA ARG A 4 97.87 50.19 -77.26
C ARG A 4 97.67 50.00 -78.78
N LYS A 5 97.25 51.13 -79.39
CA LYS A 5 97.17 51.49 -80.82
C LYS A 5 96.01 50.81 -81.60
N ALA A 6 95.44 51.42 -82.64
CA ALA A 6 95.82 52.69 -83.31
C ALA A 6 94.65 53.68 -83.43
N ARG A 7 94.89 54.95 -83.09
CA ARG A 7 94.02 56.11 -83.40
C ARG A 7 94.77 56.95 -84.42
N GLY A 8 94.29 57.04 -85.66
CA GLY A 8 94.94 57.87 -86.70
C GLY A 8 94.89 57.32 -88.13
N LYS A 9 93.73 57.40 -88.79
CA LYS A 9 93.62 57.41 -90.27
C LYS A 9 92.30 58.04 -90.79
N ILE A 10 91.73 58.98 -90.03
CA ILE A 10 90.37 59.52 -90.23
C ILE A 10 90.32 60.68 -91.26
N GLN A 11 91.46 61.29 -91.62
CA GLN A 11 91.50 62.50 -92.48
C GLN A 11 91.96 62.29 -93.94
N HIS A 12 92.08 61.05 -94.42
CA HIS A 12 92.42 60.79 -95.84
C HIS A 12 91.47 59.85 -96.61
N LEU A 13 90.49 59.20 -95.96
CA LEU A 13 89.43 58.47 -96.68
C LEU A 13 88.26 59.39 -97.09
N LEU A 14 88.03 60.48 -96.35
CA LEU A 14 87.00 61.48 -96.63
C LEU A 14 87.15 62.16 -98.01
N LEU A 15 88.33 62.12 -98.62
CA LEU A 15 88.56 62.67 -99.97
C LEU A 15 88.30 61.67 -101.10
N PHE A 16 88.19 60.37 -100.80
CA PHE A 16 87.80 59.35 -101.79
C PHE A 16 86.27 59.25 -101.94
N PHE A 17 85.52 59.68 -100.93
CA PHE A 17 84.05 59.72 -100.90
C PHE A 17 83.40 60.78 -101.81
N VAL A 18 84.19 61.65 -102.47
CA VAL A 18 83.69 62.82 -103.22
C VAL A 18 83.76 62.64 -104.75
N ILE A 19 84.34 61.52 -105.23
CA ILE A 19 84.53 61.25 -106.68
C ILE A 19 83.77 59.98 -107.15
N LEU A 20 83.08 59.28 -106.23
CA LEU A 20 82.20 58.14 -106.56
C LEU A 20 80.70 58.47 -106.53
N SER A 21 80.31 59.69 -106.14
CA SER A 21 78.92 60.16 -106.13
C SER A 21 78.44 60.66 -107.50
N ALA A 22 78.71 59.87 -108.56
CA ALA A 22 78.48 60.28 -109.95
C ALA A 22 78.11 59.13 -110.91
N TRP A 23 77.51 58.03 -110.42
CA TRP A 23 76.74 57.12 -111.27
C TRP A 23 75.71 56.28 -110.49
N GLU A 24 74.63 56.92 -110.05
CA GLU A 24 73.39 56.19 -109.72
C GLU A 24 72.56 56.01 -110.99
N THR A 25 72.47 54.78 -111.50
CA THR A 25 71.41 54.36 -112.42
C THR A 25 70.44 53.50 -111.64
N GLY A 26 69.39 54.12 -111.11
CA GLY A 26 68.46 53.47 -110.18
C GLY A 26 67.67 52.32 -110.82
N SER A 27 67.75 51.13 -110.22
CA SER A 27 66.77 50.06 -110.42
C SER A 27 65.55 50.35 -109.55
N GLY A 28 64.71 51.31 -109.95
CA GLY A 28 63.59 51.80 -109.15
C GLY A 28 62.45 50.79 -109.00
N GLN A 29 62.48 49.98 -107.94
CA GLN A 29 61.28 49.36 -107.38
C GLN A 29 60.53 50.44 -106.59
N VAL A 30 59.26 50.69 -106.94
CA VAL A 30 58.47 51.76 -106.29
C VAL A 30 57.63 51.14 -105.19
N HIS A 31 57.79 51.66 -103.98
CA HIS A 31 57.05 51.25 -102.80
C HIS A 31 56.03 52.34 -102.42
N TYR A 32 54.77 51.94 -102.29
CA TYR A 32 53.72 52.77 -101.70
C TYR A 32 53.20 52.10 -100.42
N SER A 33 52.49 52.87 -99.61
CA SER A 33 51.77 52.36 -98.45
C SER A 33 50.34 52.90 -98.46
N VAL A 34 49.35 52.02 -98.38
CA VAL A 34 47.94 52.40 -98.26
C VAL A 34 47.40 51.86 -96.94
N PRO A 35 46.63 52.65 -96.15
CA PRO A 35 45.84 52.06 -95.08
C PRO A 35 44.80 51.09 -95.66
N GLU A 36 44.41 50.09 -94.90
CA GLU A 36 43.15 49.38 -95.16
C GLU A 36 41.93 50.26 -94.84
N GLU A 37 40.72 49.75 -95.07
CA GLU A 37 39.46 50.52 -95.07
C GLU A 37 39.47 51.79 -95.93
N ALA A 38 40.46 51.89 -96.83
CA ALA A 38 40.60 52.98 -97.77
C ALA A 38 39.38 53.03 -98.71
N LYS A 39 38.66 54.15 -98.67
CA LYS A 39 37.46 54.36 -99.47
C LYS A 39 37.81 54.34 -100.96
N HIS A 40 36.86 53.91 -101.80
CA HIS A 40 36.98 54.02 -103.25
C HIS A 40 37.40 55.45 -103.65
N GLY A 41 38.41 55.56 -104.52
CA GLY A 41 39.03 56.83 -104.92
C GLY A 41 40.15 57.34 -104.01
N THR A 42 40.52 56.62 -102.94
CA THR A 42 41.64 57.02 -102.07
C THR A 42 42.96 57.03 -102.84
N PHE A 43 43.70 58.13 -102.76
CA PHE A 43 45.01 58.32 -103.38
C PHE A 43 46.07 57.41 -102.75
N VAL A 44 46.84 56.69 -103.57
CA VAL A 44 47.96 55.84 -103.14
C VAL A 44 49.31 56.40 -103.57
N GLY A 45 49.44 56.90 -104.80
CA GLY A 45 50.72 57.38 -105.33
C GLY A 45 50.67 58.00 -106.73
N ARG A 46 51.72 58.71 -107.15
CA ARG A 46 51.82 59.33 -108.49
C ARG A 46 52.61 58.44 -109.43
N ILE A 47 52.09 57.24 -109.64
CA ILE A 47 52.75 56.14 -110.36
C ILE A 47 53.32 56.50 -111.74
N ALA A 48 52.76 57.47 -112.45
CA ALA A 48 53.40 58.00 -113.67
C ALA A 48 54.68 58.79 -113.36
N GLN A 49 54.59 59.78 -112.47
CA GLN A 49 55.68 60.67 -112.08
C GLN A 49 56.82 59.91 -111.40
N ASP A 50 56.49 59.00 -110.48
CA ASP A 50 57.45 58.26 -109.66
C ASP A 50 58.17 57.16 -110.47
N LEU A 51 57.63 56.77 -111.64
CA LEU A 51 58.28 55.96 -112.67
C LEU A 51 58.98 56.79 -113.78
N GLY A 52 58.99 58.12 -113.67
CA GLY A 52 59.64 59.01 -114.64
C GLY A 52 58.92 59.14 -115.99
N LEU A 53 57.61 58.89 -116.04
CA LEU A 53 56.77 58.95 -117.24
C LEU A 53 55.97 60.25 -117.30
N GLU A 54 56.04 60.98 -118.41
CA GLU A 54 55.20 62.16 -118.62
C GLU A 54 53.72 61.77 -118.85
N LEU A 55 52.79 62.57 -118.34
CA LEU A 55 51.34 62.29 -118.44
C LEU A 55 50.86 62.13 -119.90
N GLY A 56 51.49 62.85 -120.84
CA GLY A 56 51.19 62.74 -122.27
C GLY A 56 51.60 61.41 -122.90
N GLU A 57 52.50 60.64 -122.27
CA GLU A 57 52.95 59.35 -122.78
C GLU A 57 52.06 58.17 -122.38
N LEU A 58 51.33 58.25 -121.25
CA LEU A 58 50.63 57.11 -120.65
C LEU A 58 49.64 56.42 -121.60
N VAL A 59 48.83 57.22 -122.30
CA VAL A 59 47.81 56.75 -123.25
C VAL A 59 48.45 56.19 -124.53
N PRO A 60 49.33 56.91 -125.27
CA PRO A 60 49.97 56.34 -126.46
C PRO A 60 50.93 55.17 -126.17
N ARG A 61 51.44 55.03 -124.94
CA ARG A 61 52.28 53.90 -124.52
C ARG A 61 51.52 52.75 -123.83
N LEU A 62 50.18 52.72 -123.93
CA LEU A 62 49.34 51.60 -123.45
C LEU A 62 49.64 51.18 -122.00
N PHE A 63 49.80 52.16 -121.11
CA PHE A 63 50.06 51.94 -119.69
C PHE A 63 48.96 51.05 -119.07
N ARG A 64 49.33 49.89 -118.53
CA ARG A 64 48.44 48.99 -117.78
C ARG A 64 49.06 48.53 -116.47
N VAL A 65 48.23 48.18 -115.50
CA VAL A 65 48.64 47.57 -114.23
C VAL A 65 47.94 46.23 -114.06
N THR A 66 48.65 45.23 -113.57
CA THR A 66 48.12 43.89 -113.30
C THR A 66 48.60 43.38 -111.95
N SER A 67 47.71 42.78 -111.16
CA SER A 67 48.07 42.05 -109.93
C SER A 67 47.86 40.55 -110.09
N LYS A 68 48.58 39.75 -109.30
CA LYS A 68 48.58 38.27 -109.38
C LYS A 68 47.48 37.60 -108.56
N SER A 69 46.93 38.26 -107.54
CA SER A 69 46.01 37.65 -106.56
C SER A 69 44.58 38.19 -106.64
N ARG A 70 44.40 39.51 -106.62
CA ARG A 70 43.11 40.19 -106.83
C ARG A 70 43.32 41.44 -107.69
N GLY A 71 42.94 41.37 -108.96
CA GLY A 71 43.23 42.40 -109.96
C GLY A 71 42.43 43.71 -109.86
N ASP A 72 41.55 43.85 -108.88
CA ASP A 72 40.50 44.91 -108.83
C ASP A 72 40.54 45.75 -107.53
N LEU A 73 41.61 45.62 -106.73
CA LEU A 73 41.82 46.40 -105.50
C LEU A 73 42.33 47.82 -105.79
N LEU A 74 43.19 47.97 -106.79
CA LEU A 74 43.95 49.19 -107.09
C LEU A 74 43.94 49.46 -108.60
N GLU A 75 43.53 50.66 -109.01
CA GLU A 75 43.45 51.11 -110.41
C GLU A 75 44.29 52.39 -110.64
N VAL A 76 44.71 52.66 -111.88
CA VAL A 76 45.44 53.88 -112.25
C VAL A 76 44.60 54.76 -113.18
N ASN A 77 44.37 56.01 -112.75
CA ASN A 77 43.69 56.99 -113.58
C ASN A 77 44.66 57.55 -114.64
N LEU A 78 44.47 57.11 -115.89
CA LEU A 78 45.31 57.46 -117.03
C LEU A 78 45.29 58.96 -117.40
N GLN A 79 44.34 59.76 -116.90
CA GLN A 79 44.27 61.20 -117.17
C GLN A 79 45.24 62.02 -116.30
N ASN A 80 45.63 61.50 -115.13
CA ASN A 80 46.45 62.23 -114.15
C ASN A 80 47.60 61.42 -113.54
N GLY A 81 47.76 60.14 -113.93
CA GLY A 81 48.91 59.31 -113.56
C GLY A 81 48.91 58.87 -112.09
N ILE A 82 47.73 58.79 -111.46
CA ILE A 82 47.56 58.48 -110.03
C ILE A 82 47.07 57.03 -109.86
N LEU A 83 47.72 56.29 -108.97
CA LEU A 83 47.22 55.03 -108.42
C LEU A 83 46.21 55.33 -107.31
N PHE A 84 45.04 54.71 -107.36
CA PHE A 84 43.95 54.88 -106.39
C PHE A 84 43.27 53.55 -106.04
N VAL A 85 42.58 53.53 -104.89
CA VAL A 85 41.84 52.35 -104.41
C VAL A 85 40.52 52.19 -105.14
N ASN A 86 40.28 51.04 -105.78
CA ASN A 86 39.03 50.75 -106.49
C ASN A 86 38.01 50.01 -105.63
N SER A 87 38.43 49.00 -104.87
CA SER A 87 37.56 48.24 -103.96
C SER A 87 38.16 48.17 -102.54
N ARG A 88 37.32 47.86 -101.54
CA ARG A 88 37.72 47.81 -100.11
C ARG A 88 38.92 46.86 -99.95
N ILE A 89 40.00 47.39 -99.38
CA ILE A 89 41.17 46.61 -98.96
C ILE A 89 40.92 46.24 -97.50
N ASP A 90 40.90 44.94 -97.24
CA ASP A 90 40.69 44.28 -95.94
C ASP A 90 41.93 43.38 -95.73
N ARG A 91 42.74 43.68 -94.71
CA ARG A 91 44.05 43.05 -94.53
C ARG A 91 43.92 41.65 -93.93
N GLU A 92 42.88 41.40 -93.14
CA GLU A 92 42.59 40.11 -92.49
C GLU A 92 42.19 39.07 -93.54
N GLU A 93 41.37 39.42 -94.52
CA GLU A 93 40.96 38.54 -95.61
C GLU A 93 42.08 38.31 -96.63
N LEU A 94 42.98 39.29 -96.82
CA LEU A 94 44.11 39.19 -97.74
C LEU A 94 45.33 38.46 -97.18
N CYS A 95 45.65 38.70 -95.90
CA CYS A 95 46.93 38.33 -95.28
C CYS A 95 46.77 37.67 -93.90
N GLY A 96 45.59 37.72 -93.28
CA GLY A 96 45.37 37.26 -91.90
C GLY A 96 46.35 37.90 -90.92
N ARG A 97 46.88 37.11 -89.97
CA ARG A 97 47.90 37.56 -89.02
C ARG A 97 49.34 37.47 -89.55
N SER A 98 49.56 37.68 -90.85
CA SER A 98 50.92 37.83 -91.40
C SER A 98 51.54 39.15 -90.95
N LEU A 99 52.82 39.13 -90.56
CA LEU A 99 53.57 40.35 -90.19
C LEU A 99 53.90 41.23 -91.41
N GLU A 100 53.89 40.66 -92.61
CA GLU A 100 54.13 41.34 -93.88
C GLU A 100 52.89 41.16 -94.76
N CYS A 101 52.33 42.27 -95.26
CA CYS A 101 51.19 42.28 -96.16
C CYS A 101 51.41 43.32 -97.26
N SER A 102 51.73 42.88 -98.47
CA SER A 102 51.93 43.76 -99.62
C SER A 102 51.21 43.25 -100.87
N ILE A 103 50.59 44.19 -101.59
CA ILE A 103 49.97 43.95 -102.88
C ILE A 103 51.04 44.19 -103.95
N HIS A 104 51.55 43.11 -104.53
CA HIS A 104 52.45 43.20 -105.67
C HIS A 104 51.67 43.55 -106.95
N LEU A 105 52.09 44.64 -107.60
CA LEU A 105 51.59 45.13 -108.88
C LEU A 105 52.70 45.06 -109.94
N GLU A 106 52.34 44.62 -111.14
CA GLU A 106 53.20 44.66 -112.31
C GLU A 106 52.65 45.72 -113.27
N VAL A 107 53.40 46.82 -113.41
CA VAL A 107 53.07 47.93 -114.30
C VAL A 107 53.76 47.68 -115.64
N ILE A 108 53.00 47.65 -116.73
CA ILE A 108 53.51 47.35 -118.07
C ILE A 108 53.23 48.55 -118.97
N VAL A 109 54.28 49.02 -119.65
CA VAL A 109 54.25 50.14 -120.59
C VAL A 109 54.80 49.63 -121.91
N GLU A 110 54.11 49.87 -123.02
CA GLU A 110 54.48 49.37 -124.34
C GLU A 110 55.02 50.49 -125.24
N ARG A 111 56.00 50.15 -126.11
CA ARG A 111 56.71 51.07 -127.02
C ARG A 111 57.51 52.19 -126.31
N PRO A 112 58.79 51.96 -125.93
CA PRO A 112 59.43 50.64 -125.76
C PRO A 112 58.76 49.86 -124.63
N LEU A 113 58.86 48.52 -124.69
CA LEU A 113 58.33 47.64 -123.65
C LEU A 113 59.16 47.79 -122.36
N GLN A 114 58.51 48.20 -121.28
CA GLN A 114 59.08 48.31 -119.94
C GLN A 114 58.11 47.68 -118.94
N VAL A 115 58.66 47.00 -117.94
CA VAL A 115 57.90 46.41 -116.82
C VAL A 115 58.51 46.94 -115.54
N PHE A 116 57.67 47.47 -114.66
CA PHE A 116 58.06 47.95 -113.34
C PHE A 116 57.31 47.15 -112.28
N HIS A 117 58.05 46.69 -111.26
CA HIS A 117 57.46 46.08 -110.09
C HIS A 117 57.16 47.18 -109.07
N VAL A 118 55.89 47.27 -108.68
CA VAL A 118 55.39 48.23 -107.70
C VAL A 118 54.79 47.45 -106.55
N GLU A 119 55.16 47.81 -105.33
CA GLU A 119 54.75 47.12 -104.13
C GLU A 119 53.96 48.07 -103.24
N VAL A 120 52.75 47.67 -102.87
CA VAL A 120 51.87 48.47 -102.02
C VAL A 120 51.70 47.78 -100.67
N GLU A 121 52.42 48.27 -99.66
CA GLU A 121 52.25 47.89 -98.26
C GLU A 121 50.82 48.22 -97.82
N VAL A 122 50.09 47.23 -97.30
CA VAL A 122 48.79 47.44 -96.66
C VAL A 122 49.02 47.65 -95.18
N ARG A 123 48.65 48.84 -94.69
CA ARG A 123 48.82 49.22 -93.29
C ARG A 123 47.59 48.92 -92.46
N ASP A 124 47.84 48.14 -91.42
CA ASP A 124 46.94 47.74 -90.34
C ASP A 124 46.20 48.95 -89.72
N ILE A 125 44.88 48.86 -89.64
CA ILE A 125 44.02 49.79 -88.88
C ILE A 125 43.32 49.02 -87.76
N ASN A 126 43.15 49.66 -86.61
CA ASN A 126 42.47 49.06 -85.46
C ASN A 126 40.94 49.07 -85.64
N ASP A 127 40.40 48.18 -86.47
CA ASP A 127 38.96 48.06 -86.74
C ASP A 127 38.31 46.77 -86.18
N ASN A 128 39.11 45.74 -85.86
CA ASN A 128 38.62 44.55 -85.15
C ASN A 128 38.75 44.74 -83.63
N PRO A 129 37.68 44.56 -82.85
CA PRO A 129 37.78 44.58 -81.39
C PRO A 129 38.30 43.23 -80.84
N PRO A 130 38.92 43.20 -79.65
CA PRO A 130 39.32 41.96 -79.00
C PRO A 130 38.13 41.01 -78.75
N VAL A 131 38.14 39.79 -79.30
CA VAL A 131 37.01 38.84 -79.13
C VAL A 131 37.35 37.69 -78.18
N PHE A 132 36.54 37.47 -77.15
CA PHE A 132 36.60 36.27 -76.31
C PHE A 132 35.83 35.09 -76.95
N PRO A 133 36.28 33.82 -76.80
CA PRO A 133 35.60 32.64 -77.36
C PRO A 133 34.17 32.39 -76.86
N ALA A 134 33.76 33.03 -75.76
CA ALA A 134 32.42 32.96 -75.19
C ALA A 134 32.08 34.26 -74.46
N THR A 135 30.79 34.59 -74.36
CA THR A 135 30.29 35.75 -73.60
C THR A 135 30.31 35.54 -72.09
N GLN A 136 30.20 34.29 -71.64
CA GLN A 136 30.26 33.88 -70.24
C GLN A 136 31.18 32.66 -70.08
N LYS A 137 31.97 32.64 -69.00
CA LYS A 137 32.81 31.52 -68.57
C LYS A 137 32.41 31.11 -67.15
N ASN A 138 31.87 29.91 -67.00
CA ASN A 138 31.54 29.37 -65.67
C ASN A 138 32.75 28.64 -65.10
N LEU A 139 33.07 28.91 -63.84
CA LEU A 139 34.12 28.26 -63.07
C LEU A 139 33.50 27.67 -61.79
N PHE A 140 33.91 26.45 -61.45
CA PHE A 140 33.47 25.78 -60.22
C PHE A 140 34.69 25.63 -59.29
N MET A 141 34.56 26.10 -58.05
CA MET A 141 35.68 26.13 -57.09
C MET A 141 35.20 25.71 -55.71
N ALA A 142 35.76 24.65 -55.13
CA ALA A 142 35.52 24.30 -53.73
C ALA A 142 35.96 25.44 -52.80
N GLU A 143 35.29 25.66 -51.67
CA GLU A 143 35.65 26.77 -50.78
C GLU A 143 36.98 26.58 -50.04
N LEU A 144 37.23 25.35 -49.58
CA LEU A 144 38.50 24.87 -49.01
C LEU A 144 39.69 24.87 -50.00
N ARG A 145 39.61 25.66 -51.08
CA ARG A 145 40.69 25.83 -52.05
C ARG A 145 41.79 26.69 -51.43
N PRO A 146 43.07 26.24 -51.47
CA PRO A 146 44.16 27.04 -50.93
C PRO A 146 44.35 28.36 -51.69
N LEU A 147 44.77 29.38 -50.95
CA LEU A 147 45.20 30.67 -51.48
C LEU A 147 46.35 30.51 -52.49
N ASP A 148 46.51 31.49 -53.37
CA ASP A 148 47.44 31.49 -54.50
C ASP A 148 47.24 30.35 -55.51
N SER A 149 46.15 29.58 -55.38
CA SER A 149 45.72 28.63 -56.41
C SER A 149 45.34 29.35 -57.70
N ARG A 150 45.73 28.75 -58.83
CA ARG A 150 45.70 29.36 -60.16
C ARG A 150 44.72 28.63 -61.06
N PHE A 151 43.84 29.39 -61.72
CA PHE A 151 42.85 28.89 -62.66
C PHE A 151 43.16 29.45 -64.06
N PRO A 152 43.41 28.60 -65.08
CA PRO A 152 43.77 29.08 -66.40
C PRO A 152 42.56 29.74 -67.09
N LEU A 153 42.74 30.96 -67.57
CA LEU A 153 41.76 31.65 -68.41
C LEU A 153 42.21 31.63 -69.87
N GLU A 154 41.24 31.47 -70.76
CA GLU A 154 41.41 31.75 -72.19
C GLU A 154 41.40 33.27 -72.40
N GLY A 155 42.38 33.77 -73.16
CA GLY A 155 42.40 35.18 -73.54
C GLY A 155 41.39 35.49 -74.64
N ALA A 156 41.16 36.78 -74.86
CA ALA A 156 40.60 37.25 -76.11
C ALA A 156 41.63 37.04 -77.24
N SER A 157 41.14 36.98 -78.47
CA SER A 157 41.96 36.96 -79.67
C SER A 157 41.60 38.14 -80.55
N ASP A 158 42.61 38.87 -81.00
CA ASP A 158 42.48 39.99 -81.93
C ASP A 158 42.77 39.56 -83.37
N ALA A 159 42.15 40.20 -84.37
CA ALA A 159 42.40 39.88 -85.77
C ALA A 159 43.60 40.66 -86.35
N ASP A 160 43.83 41.86 -85.81
CA ASP A 160 44.83 42.84 -86.25
C ASP A 160 46.29 42.36 -86.04
N ILE A 161 47.27 43.20 -86.35
CA ILE A 161 48.70 42.93 -86.10
C ILE A 161 49.40 44.07 -85.34
N GLY A 162 50.72 43.94 -85.15
CA GLY A 162 51.57 45.00 -84.61
C GLY A 162 51.17 45.45 -83.20
N VAL A 163 50.82 46.73 -83.07
CA VAL A 163 50.44 47.37 -81.79
C VAL A 163 48.95 47.22 -81.52
N ASN A 164 48.12 47.18 -82.56
CA ASN A 164 46.67 47.02 -82.46
C ASN A 164 46.37 45.66 -81.77
N ALA A 165 46.99 44.59 -82.24
CA ALA A 165 46.90 43.25 -81.61
C ALA A 165 47.42 43.10 -80.16
N VAL A 166 47.98 44.14 -79.51
CA VAL A 166 48.58 44.04 -78.17
C VAL A 166 47.52 44.15 -77.08
N LEU A 167 46.95 42.99 -76.73
CA LEU A 167 45.89 42.90 -75.72
C LEU A 167 46.38 43.14 -74.29
N THR A 168 45.85 44.19 -73.67
CA THR A 168 45.98 44.47 -72.24
C THR A 168 44.72 43.99 -71.49
N TYR A 169 44.92 43.18 -70.44
CA TYR A 169 43.81 42.60 -69.68
C TYR A 169 43.60 43.29 -68.34
N THR A 170 42.35 43.53 -67.96
CA THR A 170 41.91 44.06 -66.66
C THR A 170 40.74 43.27 -66.12
N LEU A 171 40.72 43.05 -64.81
CA LEU A 171 39.65 42.35 -64.09
C LEU A 171 38.84 43.35 -63.25
N SER A 172 37.54 43.13 -63.12
CA SER A 172 36.66 43.90 -62.23
C SER A 172 37.18 43.93 -60.78
N PRO A 173 37.10 45.08 -60.09
CA PRO A 173 37.55 45.19 -58.70
C PRO A 173 36.74 44.25 -57.80
N ASN A 174 37.44 43.40 -57.04
CA ASN A 174 36.86 42.38 -56.16
C ASN A 174 37.91 41.97 -55.10
N GLU A 175 37.49 41.34 -54.00
CA GLU A 175 38.40 40.93 -52.91
C GLU A 175 39.03 39.54 -53.11
N TYR A 176 38.31 38.62 -53.77
CA TYR A 176 38.65 37.20 -53.78
C TYR A 176 39.71 36.83 -54.83
N PHE A 177 39.75 37.52 -55.97
CA PHE A 177 40.54 37.13 -57.13
C PHE A 177 41.38 38.26 -57.72
N SER A 178 42.64 37.92 -58.03
CA SER A 178 43.58 38.76 -58.78
C SER A 178 43.92 38.15 -60.15
N LEU A 179 44.19 38.99 -61.15
CA LEU A 179 44.58 38.53 -62.48
C LEU A 179 46.10 38.46 -62.62
N GLU A 180 46.64 37.25 -62.79
CA GLU A 180 48.01 37.01 -63.21
C GLU A 180 48.11 37.16 -64.74
N LYS A 181 48.90 38.16 -65.16
CA LYS A 181 49.20 38.44 -66.56
C LYS A 181 50.41 37.60 -67.01
N PRO A 182 50.46 37.13 -68.27
CA PRO A 182 51.61 36.38 -68.77
C PRO A 182 52.90 37.22 -68.67
N SER A 183 53.95 36.61 -68.13
CA SER A 183 55.29 37.19 -68.08
C SER A 183 56.12 36.76 -69.30
N GLY A 184 57.21 37.48 -69.60
CA GLY A 184 58.12 37.16 -70.71
C GLY A 184 58.91 35.85 -70.54
N ASP A 185 58.89 35.22 -69.35
CA ASP A 185 59.43 33.88 -69.13
C ASP A 185 58.56 32.82 -69.82
N GLU A 186 59.16 32.03 -70.71
CA GLU A 186 58.47 31.14 -71.66
C GLU A 186 57.55 30.05 -71.06
N ARG A 187 57.55 29.90 -69.72
CA ARG A 187 56.84 28.86 -68.97
C ARG A 187 55.35 29.14 -68.77
N VAL A 188 54.88 30.39 -68.82
CA VAL A 188 53.48 30.76 -68.54
C VAL A 188 52.89 31.62 -69.66
N LYS A 189 52.42 30.96 -70.73
CA LYS A 189 51.84 31.59 -71.92
C LYS A 189 50.32 31.81 -71.87
N ARG A 190 49.70 31.82 -70.68
CA ARG A 190 48.25 31.96 -70.49
C ARG A 190 47.93 32.84 -69.28
N LEU A 191 46.76 33.46 -69.30
CA LEU A 191 46.23 34.23 -68.17
C LEU A 191 45.86 33.30 -67.01
N GLY A 192 46.09 33.75 -65.78
CA GLY A 192 45.68 33.05 -64.57
C GLY A 192 44.75 33.91 -63.72
N LEU A 193 43.62 33.35 -63.28
CA LEU A 193 42.88 33.88 -62.13
C LEU A 193 43.49 33.28 -60.87
N VAL A 194 43.86 34.11 -59.90
CA VAL A 194 44.58 33.70 -58.68
C VAL A 194 43.79 34.11 -57.44
N LEU A 195 43.43 33.13 -56.61
CA LEU A 195 42.67 33.29 -55.38
C LEU A 195 43.51 33.99 -54.27
N ARG A 196 42.93 34.97 -53.58
CA ARG A 196 43.60 35.85 -52.60
C ARG A 196 42.92 35.97 -51.23
N LYS A 197 41.59 35.98 -51.20
CA LYS A 197 40.75 35.76 -50.00
C LYS A 197 40.28 34.31 -50.04
N PRO A 198 40.09 33.60 -48.91
CA PRO A 198 39.39 32.31 -48.93
C PRO A 198 37.99 32.48 -49.52
N LEU A 199 37.46 31.40 -50.08
CA LEU A 199 36.05 31.31 -50.44
C LEU A 199 35.29 30.75 -49.22
N ASP A 200 33.99 31.03 -49.20
CA ASP A 200 33.04 30.73 -48.13
C ASP A 200 31.66 30.73 -48.84
N ARG A 201 31.00 29.58 -48.94
CA ARG A 201 29.76 29.40 -49.70
C ARG A 201 28.57 29.96 -48.94
N GLU A 202 28.62 29.96 -47.61
CA GLU A 202 27.58 30.46 -46.70
C GLU A 202 27.53 32.01 -46.74
N GLU A 203 28.69 32.68 -46.88
CA GLU A 203 28.82 34.12 -47.18
C GLU A 203 28.47 34.41 -48.65
N ALA A 204 29.03 33.67 -49.60
CA ALA A 204 29.05 34.06 -51.02
C ALA A 204 29.04 32.86 -52.01
N PRO A 205 27.89 32.19 -52.24
CA PRO A 205 27.81 30.97 -53.06
C PRO A 205 28.08 31.21 -54.55
N GLN A 206 27.95 32.46 -55.03
CA GLN A 206 28.23 32.85 -56.42
C GLN A 206 28.93 34.21 -56.47
N ILE A 207 30.06 34.28 -57.19
CA ILE A 207 30.85 35.50 -57.39
C ILE A 207 30.87 35.84 -58.88
N PHE A 208 30.43 37.05 -59.21
CA PHE A 208 30.37 37.57 -60.57
C PHE A 208 31.55 38.52 -60.82
N LEU A 209 32.36 38.21 -61.84
CA LEU A 209 33.48 39.04 -62.28
C LEU A 209 33.33 39.40 -63.77
N VAL A 210 33.97 40.49 -64.18
CA VAL A 210 34.11 40.86 -65.60
C VAL A 210 35.59 40.95 -65.94
N LEU A 211 36.01 40.22 -66.97
CA LEU A 211 37.34 40.33 -67.56
C LEU A 211 37.21 41.14 -68.85
N THR A 212 37.96 42.24 -68.93
CA THR A 212 38.06 43.12 -70.10
C THR A 212 39.42 42.93 -70.76
N ALA A 213 39.42 42.83 -72.09
CA ALA A 213 40.60 42.94 -72.93
C ALA A 213 40.49 44.26 -73.70
N THR A 214 41.54 45.08 -73.67
CA THR A 214 41.65 46.34 -74.43
C THR A 214 42.85 46.21 -75.36
N ASP A 215 42.70 46.61 -76.61
CA ASP A 215 43.80 46.63 -77.59
C ASP A 215 44.87 47.70 -77.28
N GLY A 216 45.86 47.84 -78.17
CA GLY A 216 46.84 48.93 -78.15
C GLY A 216 46.52 50.07 -79.14
N GLY A 217 45.34 50.04 -79.74
CA GLY A 217 44.95 50.81 -80.92
C GLY A 217 44.53 52.25 -80.65
N LYS A 218 44.14 52.93 -81.74
CA LYS A 218 43.58 54.29 -81.72
C LYS A 218 42.50 54.46 -82.80
N PRO A 219 41.20 54.47 -82.46
CA PRO A 219 40.64 54.38 -81.10
C PRO A 219 40.93 53.04 -80.41
N GLU A 220 40.96 53.04 -79.08
CA GLU A 220 41.05 51.84 -78.27
C GLU A 220 39.69 51.10 -78.29
N LEU A 221 39.67 49.81 -78.65
CA LEU A 221 38.49 48.95 -78.61
C LEU A 221 38.61 47.91 -77.48
N THR A 222 37.46 47.37 -77.05
CA THR A 222 37.39 46.50 -75.87
C THR A 222 36.49 45.28 -76.06
N GLY A 223 37.02 44.10 -75.71
CA GLY A 223 36.25 42.88 -75.49
C GLY A 223 35.95 42.65 -74.02
N THR A 224 34.80 42.04 -73.70
CA THR A 224 34.45 41.65 -72.32
C THR A 224 33.89 40.24 -72.25
N VAL A 225 34.29 39.47 -71.23
CA VAL A 225 33.67 38.20 -70.86
C VAL A 225 33.24 38.22 -69.38
N GLN A 226 32.05 37.72 -69.10
CA GLN A 226 31.56 37.54 -67.74
C GLN A 226 32.12 36.23 -67.18
N ILE A 227 32.72 36.26 -65.99
CA ILE A 227 33.17 35.06 -65.28
C ILE A 227 32.23 34.85 -64.09
N LEU A 228 31.46 33.76 -64.13
CA LEU A 228 30.66 33.30 -63.00
C LEU A 228 31.45 32.24 -62.26
N VAL A 229 31.87 32.54 -61.03
CA VAL A 229 32.40 31.54 -60.11
C VAL A 229 31.25 31.03 -59.26
N THR A 230 30.92 29.75 -59.39
CA THR A 230 30.06 29.03 -58.44
C THR A 230 30.98 28.38 -57.40
N VAL A 231 30.76 28.71 -56.13
CA VAL A 231 31.45 28.04 -55.03
C VAL A 231 30.84 26.64 -54.88
N LEU A 232 31.68 25.62 -54.74
CA LEU A 232 31.26 24.26 -54.47
C LEU A 232 31.42 23.98 -52.98
N ASP A 233 30.33 23.48 -52.41
CA ASP A 233 30.19 23.03 -51.04
C ASP A 233 31.23 21.98 -50.63
N ALA A 234 31.77 22.12 -49.42
CA ALA A 234 32.63 21.17 -48.74
C ALA A 234 32.26 21.09 -47.26
N ASN A 235 32.31 19.89 -46.68
CA ASN A 235 31.84 19.64 -45.31
C ASN A 235 32.79 20.26 -44.26
N ASP A 236 32.56 21.51 -43.87
CA ASP A 236 33.42 22.28 -42.96
C ASP A 236 32.67 22.94 -41.78
N ASN A 237 31.34 23.08 -41.88
CA ASN A 237 30.48 23.26 -40.71
C ASN A 237 30.17 21.90 -40.06
N ALA A 238 29.89 21.92 -38.76
CA ALA A 238 29.56 20.73 -37.99
C ALA A 238 28.16 20.87 -37.34
N PRO A 239 27.38 19.78 -37.21
CA PRO A 239 26.00 19.86 -36.73
C PRO A 239 25.86 20.55 -35.37
N ALA A 240 25.20 21.71 -35.31
CA ALA A 240 25.06 22.50 -34.10
C ALA A 240 23.70 22.32 -33.41
N PHE A 241 23.69 21.79 -32.18
CA PHE A 241 22.47 21.69 -31.35
C PHE A 241 22.08 23.05 -30.75
N ASP A 242 20.77 23.32 -30.60
CA ASP A 242 20.28 24.58 -29.96
C ASP A 242 20.84 24.79 -28.53
N ARG A 243 21.20 23.69 -27.83
CA ARG A 243 21.76 23.68 -26.46
C ARG A 243 22.74 22.53 -26.28
N THR A 244 23.74 22.73 -25.43
CA THR A 244 24.63 21.65 -24.97
C THR A 244 23.98 20.73 -23.94
N LEU A 245 23.04 21.24 -23.14
CA LEU A 245 22.30 20.46 -22.14
C LEU A 245 20.80 20.75 -22.18
N TYR A 246 20.00 19.67 -22.22
CA TYR A 246 18.54 19.69 -22.15
C TYR A 246 18.08 18.98 -20.87
N ALA A 247 17.45 19.70 -19.95
CA ALA A 247 16.80 19.10 -18.78
C ALA A 247 15.33 18.78 -19.13
N VAL A 248 14.90 17.55 -18.87
CA VAL A 248 13.54 17.05 -19.14
C VAL A 248 13.02 16.36 -17.88
N LYS A 249 11.78 16.65 -17.49
CA LYS A 249 11.05 15.91 -16.46
C LYS A 249 10.20 14.84 -17.12
N LEU A 250 10.25 13.62 -16.60
CA LEU A 250 9.51 12.47 -17.10
C LEU A 250 8.94 11.70 -15.90
N LEU A 251 7.62 11.57 -15.81
CA LEU A 251 7.01 10.64 -14.86
C LEU A 251 7.54 9.23 -15.13
N GLU A 252 7.76 8.45 -14.08
CA GLU A 252 7.94 7.00 -14.25
C GLU A 252 6.63 6.32 -14.71
N ASN A 253 6.62 4.99 -14.82
CA ASN A 253 5.44 4.22 -15.24
C ASN A 253 4.86 4.57 -16.63
N VAL A 254 5.48 5.50 -17.36
CA VAL A 254 5.07 5.97 -18.68
C VAL A 254 5.08 4.86 -19.74
N PRO A 255 4.09 4.83 -20.66
CA PRO A 255 4.01 3.76 -21.65
C PRO A 255 5.15 3.82 -22.67
N ASN A 256 5.53 2.65 -23.18
CA ASN A 256 6.48 2.49 -24.28
C ASN A 256 6.00 3.30 -25.51
N GLY A 257 6.91 4.05 -26.13
CA GLY A 257 6.61 5.01 -27.19
C GLY A 257 6.33 6.45 -26.71
N THR A 258 6.34 6.73 -25.41
CA THR A 258 6.22 8.10 -24.88
C THR A 258 7.39 8.96 -25.38
N LEU A 259 7.09 10.13 -25.94
CA LEU A 259 8.08 11.12 -26.38
C LEU A 259 8.70 11.81 -25.15
N VAL A 260 10.03 11.74 -25.03
CA VAL A 260 10.80 12.45 -24.00
C VAL A 260 11.13 13.87 -24.47
N ILE A 261 11.76 13.97 -25.64
CA ILE A 261 12.12 15.23 -26.29
C ILE A 261 12.30 15.00 -27.80
N LYS A 262 12.02 16.03 -28.62
CA LYS A 262 12.55 16.10 -29.98
C LYS A 262 13.75 17.03 -29.97
N LEU A 263 14.93 16.50 -30.26
CA LEU A 263 16.13 17.29 -30.47
C LEU A 263 16.08 18.01 -31.82
N ASN A 264 16.91 19.04 -31.91
CA ASN A 264 17.09 19.85 -33.09
C ASN A 264 18.56 20.28 -33.15
N ALA A 265 19.24 19.83 -34.20
CA ALA A 265 20.52 20.39 -34.62
C ALA A 265 20.32 21.03 -36.01
N SER A 266 21.09 22.07 -36.27
CA SER A 266 21.18 22.75 -37.56
C SER A 266 22.60 22.63 -38.10
N ASP A 267 22.70 22.36 -39.39
CA ASP A 267 23.93 22.46 -40.16
C ASP A 267 23.73 23.52 -41.26
N LEU A 268 24.82 24.05 -41.80
CA LEU A 268 24.79 25.15 -42.80
C LEU A 268 25.10 24.64 -44.21
N ASP A 269 25.79 23.50 -44.34
CA ASP A 269 26.31 22.98 -45.60
C ASP A 269 25.18 22.41 -46.50
N GLU A 270 25.46 22.22 -47.79
CA GLU A 270 24.46 21.83 -48.79
C GLU A 270 24.28 20.31 -48.94
N GLY A 271 23.05 19.90 -49.24
CA GLY A 271 22.77 18.56 -49.75
C GLY A 271 23.11 17.45 -48.75
N SER A 272 24.14 16.67 -49.01
CA SER A 272 24.59 15.60 -48.08
C SER A 272 25.28 16.15 -46.84
N ASN A 273 25.95 17.29 -46.96
CA ASN A 273 26.79 17.81 -45.90
C ASN A 273 25.88 18.39 -44.80
N GLY A 274 24.85 19.16 -45.16
CA GLY A 274 23.81 19.57 -44.21
C GLY A 274 22.83 18.48 -43.71
N ASN A 275 23.00 17.20 -44.06
CA ASN A 275 22.05 16.12 -43.73
C ASN A 275 22.46 15.35 -42.47
N ILE A 276 21.89 15.75 -41.32
CA ILE A 276 22.20 15.25 -39.98
C ILE A 276 21.43 13.95 -39.66
N PHE A 277 22.14 12.93 -39.18
CA PHE A 277 21.62 11.75 -38.50
C PHE A 277 21.91 11.79 -36.99
N TYR A 278 20.91 11.43 -36.18
CA TYR A 278 21.01 11.43 -34.72
C TYR A 278 21.32 10.03 -34.18
N SER A 279 22.19 9.92 -33.18
CA SER A 279 22.52 8.64 -32.54
C SER A 279 22.87 8.79 -31.06
N PHE A 280 22.77 7.70 -30.31
CA PHE A 280 23.34 7.64 -28.96
C PHE A 280 24.86 7.49 -29.05
N SER A 281 25.60 8.29 -28.29
CA SER A 281 27.06 8.27 -28.30
C SER A 281 27.65 6.91 -27.88
N THR A 282 28.90 6.65 -28.27
CA THR A 282 29.57 5.36 -28.05
C THR A 282 29.65 4.98 -26.57
N ASP A 283 29.80 5.99 -25.72
CA ASP A 283 30.15 5.85 -24.30
C ASP A 283 28.89 5.79 -23.41
N ILE A 284 27.70 5.68 -24.02
CA ILE A 284 26.43 5.69 -23.31
C ILE A 284 26.20 4.44 -22.45
N SER A 285 25.59 4.62 -21.28
CA SER A 285 25.26 3.52 -20.36
C SER A 285 24.35 2.47 -21.01
N PRO A 286 24.61 1.16 -20.81
CA PRO A 286 23.74 0.10 -21.32
C PRO A 286 22.33 0.14 -20.72
N ASN A 287 22.16 0.71 -19.52
CA ASN A 287 20.84 0.96 -18.93
C ASN A 287 20.03 1.91 -19.84
N VAL A 288 20.58 3.10 -20.14
CA VAL A 288 19.95 4.08 -21.03
C VAL A 288 19.61 3.48 -22.40
N LYS A 289 20.53 2.70 -23.00
CA LYS A 289 20.33 2.03 -24.30
C LYS A 289 19.25 0.93 -24.29
N SER A 290 18.85 0.44 -23.11
CA SER A 290 17.72 -0.47 -22.91
C SER A 290 16.39 0.27 -22.66
N LYS A 291 16.45 1.40 -21.95
CA LYS A 291 15.30 2.21 -21.48
C LYS A 291 14.79 3.18 -22.55
N PHE A 292 15.65 3.69 -23.42
CA PHE A 292 15.33 4.71 -24.42
C PHE A 292 15.66 4.26 -25.86
N TYR A 293 15.08 4.97 -26.82
CA TYR A 293 15.35 4.89 -28.25
C TYR A 293 15.43 6.29 -28.84
N ILE A 294 16.33 6.51 -29.81
CA ILE A 294 16.38 7.74 -30.60
C ILE A 294 16.08 7.42 -32.07
N ASP A 295 15.14 8.16 -32.66
CA ASP A 295 14.87 8.14 -34.09
C ASP A 295 16.01 8.89 -34.83
N PRO A 296 16.80 8.20 -35.67
CA PRO A 296 17.98 8.80 -36.29
C PRO A 296 17.66 9.83 -37.36
N ILE A 297 16.42 9.90 -37.86
CA ILE A 297 16.00 10.87 -38.88
C ILE A 297 15.28 12.05 -38.22
N THR A 298 14.41 11.81 -37.23
CA THR A 298 13.56 12.89 -36.67
C THR A 298 14.07 13.48 -35.34
N GLY A 299 15.18 12.98 -34.78
CA GLY A 299 15.78 13.48 -33.54
C GLY A 299 14.92 13.24 -32.29
N LYS A 300 13.88 12.41 -32.38
CA LYS A 300 12.98 12.10 -31.26
C LYS A 300 13.57 11.05 -30.35
N ILE A 301 13.74 11.40 -29.08
CA ILE A 301 14.01 10.43 -28.00
C ILE A 301 12.67 9.96 -27.45
N MET A 302 12.47 8.65 -27.43
CA MET A 302 11.26 7.98 -26.95
C MET A 302 11.61 6.92 -25.90
N VAL A 303 10.70 6.72 -24.95
CA VAL A 303 10.77 5.63 -23.98
C VAL A 303 10.58 4.30 -24.70
N LYS A 304 11.43 3.31 -24.38
CA LYS A 304 11.46 1.97 -24.98
C LYS A 304 11.33 0.85 -23.94
N GLY A 305 11.85 1.07 -22.73
CA GLY A 305 11.75 0.17 -21.59
C GLY A 305 10.94 0.80 -20.45
N TYR A 306 10.64 0.01 -19.41
CA TYR A 306 9.97 0.47 -18.20
C TYR A 306 10.86 1.48 -17.44
N ILE A 307 10.33 2.66 -17.11
CA ILE A 307 11.00 3.68 -16.29
C ILE A 307 10.51 3.52 -14.84
N ASP A 308 11.45 3.51 -13.90
CA ASP A 308 11.30 3.11 -12.50
C ASP A 308 12.21 4.04 -11.65
N PHE A 309 11.62 4.84 -10.76
CA PHE A 309 12.30 5.85 -9.96
C PHE A 309 13.17 5.22 -8.87
N GLU A 310 12.78 4.05 -8.37
CA GLU A 310 13.49 3.27 -7.34
C GLU A 310 14.76 2.61 -7.89
N GLU A 311 14.80 2.27 -9.18
CA GLU A 311 15.99 1.84 -9.91
C GLU A 311 16.87 3.04 -10.32
N SER A 312 16.30 4.13 -10.84
CA SER A 312 17.09 5.24 -11.40
C SER A 312 16.33 6.58 -11.45
N LYS A 313 16.59 7.45 -10.46
CA LYS A 313 15.98 8.79 -10.32
C LYS A 313 16.38 9.80 -11.40
N PHE A 314 17.44 9.53 -12.17
CA PHE A 314 17.83 10.32 -13.34
C PHE A 314 18.57 9.49 -14.39
N TYR A 315 18.50 9.91 -15.65
CA TYR A 315 19.26 9.34 -16.76
C TYR A 315 20.01 10.43 -17.52
N GLU A 316 21.32 10.21 -17.73
CA GLU A 316 22.15 11.04 -18.61
C GLU A 316 22.25 10.37 -19.99
N ILE A 317 21.75 11.05 -21.02
CA ILE A 317 21.69 10.56 -22.39
C ILE A 317 22.62 11.42 -23.26
N LEU A 318 23.77 10.85 -23.64
CA LEU A 318 24.71 11.48 -24.57
C LEU A 318 24.26 11.22 -26.01
N VAL A 319 24.09 12.29 -26.80
CA VAL A 319 23.58 12.23 -28.17
C VAL A 319 24.54 12.91 -29.13
N ASP A 320 24.88 12.18 -30.19
CA ASP A 320 25.72 12.64 -31.28
C ASP A 320 24.84 12.92 -32.50
N GLY A 321 24.96 14.13 -33.06
CA GLY A 321 24.39 14.50 -34.35
C GLY A 321 25.51 14.52 -35.37
N ILE A 322 25.46 13.64 -36.37
CA ILE A 322 26.54 13.41 -37.33
C ILE A 322 25.99 13.71 -38.73
N ASP A 323 26.73 14.45 -39.54
CA ASP A 323 26.33 14.72 -40.93
C ASP A 323 26.45 13.49 -41.86
N SER A 324 26.26 13.70 -43.17
CA SER A 324 26.50 12.68 -44.21
C SER A 324 27.67 13.04 -45.13
N GLY A 325 28.58 13.90 -44.68
CA GLY A 325 29.74 14.41 -45.40
C GLY A 325 30.94 13.46 -45.47
N GLN A 326 32.02 13.94 -46.10
CA GLN A 326 33.28 13.20 -46.24
C GLN A 326 34.51 14.14 -46.15
N PRO A 327 35.24 14.16 -45.01
CA PRO A 327 34.97 13.42 -43.78
C PRO A 327 33.70 13.92 -43.08
N PRO A 328 32.96 13.05 -42.36
CA PRO A 328 31.83 13.49 -41.57
C PRO A 328 32.28 14.18 -40.28
N LEU A 329 31.54 15.21 -39.89
CA LEU A 329 31.68 15.97 -38.65
C LEU A 329 30.51 15.66 -37.69
N SER A 330 30.69 16.00 -36.41
CA SER A 330 29.74 15.64 -35.36
C SER A 330 29.57 16.72 -34.30
N GLY A 331 28.31 17.07 -34.02
CA GLY A 331 27.90 17.77 -32.81
C GLY A 331 27.54 16.82 -31.68
N HIS A 332 27.58 17.32 -30.45
CA HIS A 332 27.27 16.56 -29.24
C HIS A 332 26.35 17.37 -28.31
N CYS A 333 25.37 16.71 -27.68
CA CYS A 333 24.60 17.28 -26.59
C CYS A 333 24.21 16.23 -25.53
N THR A 334 23.89 16.70 -24.32
CA THR A 334 23.44 15.87 -23.20
C THR A 334 21.97 16.13 -22.90
N VAL A 335 21.15 15.08 -22.88
CA VAL A 335 19.79 15.14 -22.33
C VAL A 335 19.78 14.53 -20.94
N MET A 336 19.49 15.35 -19.94
CA MET A 336 19.32 14.94 -18.55
C MET A 336 17.84 14.74 -18.27
N VAL A 337 17.42 13.49 -18.14
CA VAL A 337 16.04 13.12 -17.78
C VAL A 337 15.98 12.98 -16.26
N GLU A 338 15.26 13.89 -15.60
CA GLU A 338 14.86 13.77 -14.20
C GLU A 338 13.57 12.95 -14.14
N VAL A 339 13.58 11.85 -13.39
CA VAL A 339 12.40 10.99 -13.23
C VAL A 339 11.55 11.53 -12.08
N GLU A 340 10.24 11.68 -12.31
CA GLU A 340 9.28 12.13 -11.30
C GLU A 340 8.51 10.93 -10.70
N ASP A 341 8.61 10.83 -9.37
CA ASP A 341 8.02 9.86 -8.44
C ASP A 341 6.48 9.81 -8.53
N THR A 342 5.95 8.59 -8.66
CA THR A 342 4.52 8.28 -8.65
C THR A 342 4.21 7.29 -7.53
N ASN A 343 3.06 7.44 -6.86
CA ASN A 343 2.72 6.61 -5.70
C ASN A 343 2.30 5.18 -6.12
N ASP A 344 3.26 4.32 -6.45
CA ASP A 344 3.04 2.99 -7.03
C ASP A 344 3.40 1.82 -6.09
N ASN A 345 4.27 2.05 -5.10
CA ASN A 345 4.52 1.05 -4.04
C ASN A 345 3.47 1.15 -2.93
N VAL A 346 3.35 0.08 -2.16
CA VAL A 346 2.43 0.00 -1.02
C VAL A 346 3.22 -0.07 0.30
N PRO A 347 2.74 0.58 1.38
CA PRO A 347 3.39 0.53 2.68
C PRO A 347 3.62 -0.90 3.18
N VAL A 348 4.87 -1.34 3.33
CA VAL A 348 5.19 -2.67 3.86
C VAL A 348 5.27 -2.62 5.38
N ILE A 349 4.55 -3.50 6.07
CA ILE A 349 4.51 -3.60 7.54
C ILE A 349 5.25 -4.87 7.99
N GLU A 350 6.29 -4.72 8.82
CA GLU A 350 7.06 -5.83 9.39
C GLU A 350 7.08 -5.81 10.93
N PHE A 351 6.81 -6.94 11.56
CA PHE A 351 7.00 -7.14 13.00
C PHE A 351 8.44 -7.59 13.26
N LYS A 352 9.28 -6.69 13.81
CA LYS A 352 10.70 -6.96 14.12
C LYS A 352 10.90 -7.74 15.42
N SER A 353 9.98 -7.62 16.36
CA SER A 353 9.93 -8.43 17.57
C SER A 353 8.50 -8.53 18.10
N LEU A 354 8.13 -9.67 18.65
CA LEU A 354 6.83 -9.96 19.24
C LEU A 354 7.04 -10.73 20.54
N SER A 355 6.51 -10.23 21.66
CA SER A 355 6.60 -10.86 22.98
C SER A 355 5.20 -11.25 23.44
N LEU A 356 4.88 -12.54 23.28
CA LEU A 356 3.62 -13.18 23.67
C LEU A 356 3.90 -14.42 24.53
N PRO A 357 2.96 -14.86 25.38
CA PRO A 357 1.71 -14.18 25.73
C PRO A 357 1.95 -12.94 26.62
N VAL A 358 0.98 -12.02 26.65
CA VAL A 358 1.03 -10.82 27.51
C VAL A 358 0.26 -11.08 28.79
N ARG A 359 0.95 -11.15 29.93
CA ARG A 359 0.29 -11.37 31.24
C ARG A 359 -0.76 -10.29 31.51
N GLU A 360 -1.89 -10.64 32.13
CA GLU A 360 -2.91 -9.63 32.44
C GLU A 360 -2.49 -8.65 33.54
N ASP A 361 -1.62 -9.08 34.45
CA ASP A 361 -0.97 -8.22 35.46
C ASP A 361 0.07 -7.22 34.88
N ALA A 362 0.24 -7.20 33.55
CA ALA A 362 1.22 -6.34 32.90
C ALA A 362 0.93 -4.84 33.12
N PRO A 363 1.93 -4.05 33.54
CA PRO A 363 1.73 -2.62 33.78
C PRO A 363 1.49 -1.84 32.48
N LEU A 364 0.67 -0.78 32.56
CA LEU A 364 0.41 0.13 31.45
C LEU A 364 1.71 0.69 30.86
N GLY A 365 1.82 0.69 29.54
CA GLY A 365 3.04 1.04 28.81
C GLY A 365 4.00 -0.13 28.55
N THR A 366 3.65 -1.37 28.92
CA THR A 366 4.40 -2.57 28.51
C THR A 366 4.40 -2.70 26.98
N THR A 367 5.58 -2.86 26.38
CA THR A 367 5.74 -3.08 24.93
C THR A 367 5.51 -4.55 24.58
N ILE A 368 4.66 -4.78 23.58
CA ILE A 368 4.24 -6.12 23.12
C ILE A 368 4.90 -6.47 21.78
N ALA A 369 5.04 -5.49 20.89
CA ALA A 369 5.69 -5.67 19.60
C ALA A 369 6.45 -4.41 19.15
N LEU A 370 7.51 -4.63 18.36
CA LEU A 370 8.16 -3.58 17.59
C LEU A 370 7.81 -3.77 16.12
N ILE A 371 7.20 -2.75 15.52
CA ILE A 371 6.74 -2.71 14.15
C ILE A 371 7.62 -1.70 13.40
N SER A 372 8.10 -2.07 12.22
CA SER A 372 8.68 -1.13 11.26
C SER A 372 7.81 -1.10 10.03
N VAL A 373 7.50 0.11 9.54
CA VAL A 373 6.82 0.30 8.27
C VAL A 373 7.79 0.96 7.30
N SER A 374 7.82 0.47 6.07
CA SER A 374 8.67 1.01 5.02
C SER A 374 7.88 1.12 3.73
N ASP A 375 7.88 2.31 3.15
CA ASP A 375 7.57 2.48 1.74
C ASP A 375 8.85 2.53 0.91
N ARG A 376 8.72 2.42 -0.41
CA ARG A 376 9.83 2.54 -1.36
C ARG A 376 9.84 3.90 -2.05
N ASP A 377 8.65 4.44 -2.31
CA ASP A 377 8.42 5.79 -2.84
C ASP A 377 9.10 6.86 -1.97
N SER A 378 9.29 8.06 -2.52
CA SER A 378 9.94 9.19 -1.82
C SER A 378 8.97 10.34 -1.53
N GLY A 379 9.47 11.41 -0.89
CA GLY A 379 8.71 12.64 -0.66
C GLY A 379 7.46 12.43 0.19
N ALA A 380 6.30 12.81 -0.35
CA ALA A 380 4.99 12.65 0.29
C ALA A 380 4.39 11.25 0.06
N ASN A 381 4.73 10.62 -1.06
CA ASN A 381 4.29 9.27 -1.41
C ASN A 381 4.88 8.29 -0.38
N GLY A 382 6.20 8.33 -0.15
CA GLY A 382 6.85 7.54 0.90
C GLY A 382 6.51 7.89 2.38
N GLN A 383 5.59 8.84 2.64
CA GLN A 383 5.26 9.27 4.01
C GLN A 383 4.12 8.45 4.62
N VAL A 384 4.47 7.32 5.23
CA VAL A 384 3.50 6.42 5.88
C VAL A 384 2.96 6.96 7.22
N THR A 385 1.64 6.86 7.37
CA THR A 385 0.90 7.06 8.61
C THR A 385 0.30 5.73 9.08
N CYS A 386 0.34 5.44 10.37
CA CYS A 386 -0.08 4.15 10.90
C CYS A 386 -1.15 4.27 11.99
N SER A 387 -2.14 3.39 11.93
CA SER A 387 -3.27 3.29 12.85
C SER A 387 -3.52 1.85 13.29
N LEU A 388 -4.26 1.70 14.39
CA LEU A 388 -4.64 0.41 14.99
C LEU A 388 -6.16 0.29 15.00
N THR A 389 -6.69 -0.93 15.06
CA THR A 389 -8.11 -1.18 15.37
C THR A 389 -8.60 -0.31 16.53
N PRO A 390 -9.71 0.45 16.40
CA PRO A 390 -10.25 1.25 17.50
C PRO A 390 -10.88 0.37 18.59
N HIS A 391 -11.06 0.94 19.78
CA HIS A 391 -11.72 0.30 20.94
C HIS A 391 -11.02 -0.94 21.54
N VAL A 392 -9.69 -1.06 21.37
CA VAL A 392 -8.85 -2.10 22.00
C VAL A 392 -8.01 -1.51 23.14
N PRO A 393 -7.56 -2.28 24.16
CA PRO A 393 -6.77 -1.78 25.29
C PRO A 393 -5.28 -1.52 24.94
N PHE A 394 -4.94 -1.36 23.66
CA PHE A 394 -3.58 -1.19 23.15
C PHE A 394 -3.48 0.08 22.32
N LYS A 395 -2.27 0.63 22.19
CA LYS A 395 -1.98 1.76 21.31
C LYS A 395 -0.68 1.59 20.55
N LEU A 396 -0.61 2.28 19.41
CA LEU A 396 0.58 2.39 18.59
C LEU A 396 1.34 3.68 18.95
N VAL A 397 2.60 3.57 19.38
CA VAL A 397 3.46 4.71 19.73
C VAL A 397 4.63 4.78 18.76
N SER A 398 4.75 5.85 17.98
CA SER A 398 5.94 6.07 17.14
C SER A 398 7.17 6.36 18.01
N THR A 399 8.29 5.72 17.70
CA THR A 399 9.55 5.84 18.46
C THR A 399 10.63 6.58 17.68
N PHE A 400 10.74 6.30 16.38
CA PHE A 400 11.60 6.96 15.40
C PHE A 400 10.99 6.78 14.01
N LYS A 401 11.50 7.47 12.97
CA LYS A 401 10.98 7.46 11.59
C LYS A 401 10.42 6.09 11.15
N ASN A 402 9.10 6.00 11.02
CA ASN A 402 8.33 4.82 10.60
C ASN A 402 8.50 3.54 11.47
N TYR A 403 9.17 3.63 12.62
CA TYR A 403 9.17 2.62 13.68
C TYR A 403 8.12 2.94 14.74
N TYR A 404 7.41 1.91 15.16
CA TYR A 404 6.28 1.98 16.08
C TYR A 404 6.36 0.85 17.11
N SER A 405 6.11 1.17 18.38
CA SER A 405 5.91 0.18 19.44
C SER A 405 4.42 -0.01 19.69
N LEU A 406 3.96 -1.26 19.61
CA LEU A 406 2.65 -1.65 20.13
C LEU A 406 2.78 -1.77 21.65
N VAL A 407 2.03 -0.96 22.40
CA VAL A 407 2.11 -0.93 23.87
C VAL A 407 0.71 -1.04 24.50
N LEU A 408 0.67 -1.60 25.71
CA LEU A 408 -0.54 -1.68 26.52
C LEU A 408 -0.97 -0.28 27.03
N ASP A 409 -2.27 0.02 26.99
CA ASP A 409 -2.84 1.31 27.43
C ASP A 409 -4.04 1.17 28.38
N GLY A 410 -4.81 0.09 28.25
CA GLY A 410 -5.83 -0.34 29.21
C GLY A 410 -5.32 -1.47 30.11
N THR A 411 -6.12 -1.86 31.11
CA THR A 411 -5.93 -3.13 31.82
C THR A 411 -6.34 -4.30 30.93
N LEU A 412 -5.75 -5.47 31.17
CA LEU A 412 -6.18 -6.76 30.62
C LEU A 412 -6.90 -7.58 31.69
N ASP A 413 -7.63 -8.60 31.24
CA ASP A 413 -8.48 -9.51 32.01
C ASP A 413 -8.76 -10.70 31.06
N ARG A 414 -8.22 -11.87 31.37
CA ARG A 414 -8.27 -13.06 30.50
C ARG A 414 -9.60 -13.79 30.62
N GLU A 415 -10.27 -13.71 31.76
CA GLU A 415 -11.61 -14.24 32.03
C GLU A 415 -12.64 -13.56 31.12
N SER A 416 -12.49 -12.25 30.93
CA SER A 416 -13.25 -11.44 29.99
C SER A 416 -12.79 -11.66 28.54
N VAL A 417 -11.49 -11.55 28.24
CA VAL A 417 -10.97 -11.63 26.86
C VAL A 417 -9.58 -12.28 26.80
N ALA A 418 -9.55 -13.59 26.55
CA ALA A 418 -8.30 -14.37 26.48
C ALA A 418 -7.38 -14.06 25.27
N SER A 419 -7.89 -13.46 24.20
CA SER A 419 -7.05 -13.04 23.06
C SER A 419 -7.67 -11.90 22.24
N TYR A 420 -6.81 -11.09 21.63
CA TYR A 420 -7.19 -9.95 20.81
C TYR A 420 -6.60 -10.08 19.40
N GLU A 421 -7.45 -10.07 18.37
CA GLU A 421 -7.00 -9.89 16.99
C GLU A 421 -6.87 -8.41 16.67
N LEU A 422 -5.62 -7.93 16.57
CA LEU A 422 -5.30 -6.53 16.30
C LEU A 422 -4.91 -6.36 14.84
N VAL A 423 -5.47 -5.36 14.16
CA VAL A 423 -5.09 -5.00 12.80
C VAL A 423 -4.35 -3.67 12.84
N VAL A 424 -3.09 -3.70 12.41
CA VAL A 424 -2.28 -2.51 12.14
C VAL A 424 -2.51 -2.13 10.69
N SER A 425 -2.94 -0.90 10.44
CA SER A 425 -3.05 -0.32 9.11
C SER A 425 -1.96 0.72 8.89
N ALA A 426 -1.34 0.69 7.72
CA ALA A 426 -0.43 1.72 7.25
C ALA A 426 -1.00 2.32 5.96
N ARG A 427 -0.97 3.64 5.84
CA ARG A 427 -1.50 4.41 4.72
C ARG A 427 -0.52 5.51 4.39
N ASP A 428 -0.18 5.64 3.11
CA ASP A 428 0.75 6.66 2.63
C ASP A 428 0.12 8.09 2.61
N GLY A 429 0.94 9.05 2.17
CA GLY A 429 0.55 10.43 1.89
C GLY A 429 0.22 10.71 0.42
N GLY A 430 0.15 9.67 -0.42
CA GLY A 430 -0.02 9.75 -1.87
C GLY A 430 -1.36 10.31 -2.34
N SER A 431 -1.49 10.49 -3.65
CA SER A 431 -2.74 10.91 -4.31
C SER A 431 -2.89 10.27 -5.70
N PRO A 432 -3.62 9.15 -5.84
CA PRO A 432 -4.37 8.43 -4.80
C PRO A 432 -3.46 7.85 -3.73
N SER A 433 -3.96 7.76 -2.50
CA SER A 433 -3.21 7.14 -1.40
C SER A 433 -3.47 5.63 -1.34
N LEU A 434 -2.42 4.84 -1.20
CA LEU A 434 -2.47 3.39 -1.01
C LEU A 434 -2.37 3.03 0.48
N TRP A 435 -2.63 1.76 0.80
CA TRP A 435 -2.61 1.26 2.17
C TRP A 435 -2.37 -0.24 2.24
N ALA A 436 -1.83 -0.68 3.37
CA ALA A 436 -1.67 -2.08 3.73
C ALA A 436 -2.19 -2.34 5.15
N THR A 437 -2.47 -3.61 5.43
CA THR A 437 -2.93 -4.08 6.75
C THR A 437 -2.22 -5.36 7.14
N ALA A 438 -1.75 -5.43 8.38
CA ALA A 438 -1.18 -6.63 8.98
C ALA A 438 -1.89 -6.95 10.31
N SER A 439 -2.32 -8.20 10.49
CA SER A 439 -2.93 -8.68 11.72
C SER A 439 -1.90 -9.28 12.67
N VAL A 440 -2.16 -9.17 13.98
CA VAL A 440 -1.43 -9.87 15.05
C VAL A 440 -2.40 -10.32 16.13
N SER A 441 -2.35 -11.61 16.45
CA SER A 441 -3.10 -12.23 17.54
C SER A 441 -2.32 -12.06 18.85
N VAL A 442 -2.81 -11.19 19.74
CA VAL A 442 -2.22 -11.00 21.07
C VAL A 442 -2.95 -11.91 22.06
N GLU A 443 -2.27 -12.98 22.47
CA GLU A 443 -2.73 -13.91 23.52
C GLU A 443 -2.48 -13.30 24.91
N VAL A 444 -3.49 -13.36 25.78
CA VAL A 444 -3.39 -12.92 27.18
C VAL A 444 -2.94 -14.09 28.05
N GLY A 445 -1.91 -13.85 28.86
CA GLY A 445 -1.28 -14.84 29.73
C GLY A 445 -1.89 -14.83 31.12
N ASP A 446 -2.32 -16.01 31.56
CA ASP A 446 -3.02 -16.28 32.82
C ASP A 446 -2.20 -15.95 34.09
N VAL A 447 -2.88 -15.41 35.09
CA VAL A 447 -2.35 -15.03 36.41
C VAL A 447 -3.32 -15.49 37.51
N ASN A 448 -2.81 -16.08 38.59
CA ASN A 448 -3.65 -16.61 39.67
C ASN A 448 -4.25 -15.48 40.54
N ASP A 449 -5.30 -14.82 40.06
CA ASP A 449 -5.95 -13.67 40.72
C ASP A 449 -7.40 -13.97 41.16
N ASN A 450 -8.05 -14.98 40.58
CA ASN A 450 -9.25 -15.59 41.13
C ASN A 450 -8.89 -16.68 42.16
N ALA A 451 -9.92 -17.22 42.83
CA ALA A 451 -9.76 -18.28 43.81
C ALA A 451 -10.95 -19.24 43.72
N PRO A 452 -10.80 -20.52 44.07
CA PRO A 452 -11.86 -21.51 43.85
C PRO A 452 -13.16 -21.15 44.59
N VAL A 453 -14.24 -20.84 43.88
CA VAL A 453 -15.55 -20.46 44.44
C VAL A 453 -16.48 -21.67 44.54
N PHE A 454 -16.94 -22.00 45.76
CA PHE A 454 -18.03 -22.95 45.97
C PHE A 454 -19.38 -22.34 45.59
N ALA A 455 -20.29 -23.13 45.02
CA ALA A 455 -21.59 -22.63 44.56
C ALA A 455 -22.55 -22.20 45.68
N GLN A 456 -22.28 -22.59 46.94
CA GLN A 456 -22.98 -22.12 48.14
C GLN A 456 -21.95 -21.96 49.28
N PRO A 457 -22.15 -21.03 50.23
CA PRO A 457 -21.23 -20.82 51.36
C PRO A 457 -21.37 -21.89 52.47
N GLU A 458 -22.50 -22.59 52.49
CA GLU A 458 -22.81 -23.68 53.41
C GLU A 458 -23.64 -24.76 52.70
N TYR A 459 -23.39 -26.03 53.00
CA TYR A 459 -24.18 -27.17 52.53
C TYR A 459 -24.73 -27.97 53.72
N THR A 460 -26.05 -28.19 53.75
CA THR A 460 -26.72 -29.09 54.69
C THR A 460 -26.92 -30.47 54.05
N VAL A 461 -26.45 -31.52 54.72
CA VAL A 461 -26.52 -32.91 54.25
C VAL A 461 -27.17 -33.76 55.35
N PHE A 462 -28.04 -34.69 54.94
CA PHE A 462 -28.69 -35.62 55.85
C PHE A 462 -28.16 -37.04 55.59
N VAL A 463 -27.64 -37.69 56.61
CA VAL A 463 -27.01 -39.02 56.52
C VAL A 463 -27.65 -39.93 57.56
N LYS A 464 -28.18 -41.06 57.14
CA LYS A 464 -28.65 -42.12 58.06
C LYS A 464 -27.48 -42.61 58.91
N GLU A 465 -27.73 -42.79 60.20
CA GLU A 465 -26.78 -43.46 61.09
C GLU A 465 -26.56 -44.92 60.71
N ASN A 466 -25.71 -45.62 61.48
CA ASN A 466 -25.33 -47.02 61.24
C ASN A 466 -24.79 -47.25 59.81
N ASN A 467 -24.34 -46.19 59.14
CA ASN A 467 -23.87 -46.22 57.77
C ASN A 467 -22.63 -47.11 57.61
N ALA A 468 -22.51 -47.76 56.45
CA ALA A 468 -21.32 -48.53 56.14
C ALA A 468 -20.05 -47.64 56.20
N PRO A 469 -18.95 -48.10 56.82
CA PRO A 469 -17.70 -47.35 56.83
C PRO A 469 -17.13 -47.25 55.41
N GLY A 470 -16.69 -46.05 55.03
CA GLY A 470 -16.26 -45.71 53.67
C GLY A 470 -17.42 -45.32 52.72
N CYS A 471 -18.65 -45.13 53.21
CA CYS A 471 -19.75 -44.68 52.35
C CYS A 471 -19.54 -43.23 51.88
N HIS A 472 -20.05 -42.93 50.67
CA HIS A 472 -20.12 -41.57 50.15
C HIS A 472 -21.32 -40.83 50.78
N ILE A 473 -21.09 -39.61 51.29
CA ILE A 473 -22.14 -38.81 51.92
C ILE A 473 -22.51 -37.55 51.13
N PHE A 474 -21.54 -36.92 50.45
CA PHE A 474 -21.77 -35.70 49.67
C PHE A 474 -20.62 -35.44 48.69
N THR A 475 -20.83 -34.59 47.69
CA THR A 475 -19.76 -34.11 46.81
C THR A 475 -19.76 -32.58 46.81
N VAL A 476 -18.71 -31.96 47.34
CA VAL A 476 -18.52 -30.52 47.19
C VAL A 476 -17.93 -30.22 45.81
N SER A 477 -18.26 -29.05 45.26
CA SER A 477 -17.64 -28.55 44.04
C SER A 477 -17.39 -27.05 44.17
N ALA A 478 -16.14 -26.67 43.97
CA ALA A 478 -15.74 -25.31 43.66
C ALA A 478 -15.38 -25.21 42.17
N ARG A 479 -15.43 -23.98 41.65
CA ARG A 479 -14.97 -23.64 40.30
C ARG A 479 -13.98 -22.49 40.41
N ASP A 480 -12.93 -22.56 39.63
CA ASP A 480 -12.10 -21.39 39.36
C ASP A 480 -12.47 -20.74 38.02
N ALA A 481 -11.99 -19.52 37.82
CA ALA A 481 -12.14 -18.75 36.59
C ALA A 481 -10.85 -18.74 35.74
N ASP A 482 -9.70 -18.92 36.41
CA ASP A 482 -8.35 -18.96 35.84
C ASP A 482 -8.15 -20.17 34.88
N ALA A 483 -6.92 -20.40 34.41
CA ALA A 483 -6.57 -21.49 33.49
C ALA A 483 -5.53 -22.47 34.04
N GLN A 484 -5.43 -23.63 33.39
CA GLN A 484 -4.37 -24.62 33.56
C GLN A 484 -4.14 -25.04 35.04
N GLU A 485 -3.00 -24.68 35.63
CA GLU A 485 -2.65 -25.03 37.02
C GLU A 485 -3.31 -24.09 38.05
N ASN A 486 -3.51 -22.82 37.70
CA ASN A 486 -4.23 -21.84 38.52
C ASN A 486 -5.71 -22.24 38.66
N ALA A 487 -6.31 -22.86 37.64
CA ALA A 487 -7.66 -23.43 37.74
C ALA A 487 -7.74 -24.82 38.42
N ARG A 488 -6.61 -25.44 38.78
CA ARG A 488 -6.61 -26.84 39.25
C ARG A 488 -6.98 -26.92 40.74
N VAL A 489 -8.28 -26.97 40.99
CA VAL A 489 -8.83 -27.12 42.35
C VAL A 489 -8.43 -28.45 43.01
N ALA A 490 -7.84 -28.36 44.19
CA ALA A 490 -7.63 -29.44 45.14
C ALA A 490 -8.45 -29.22 46.43
N TYR A 491 -9.16 -30.26 46.87
CA TYR A 491 -10.01 -30.24 48.07
C TYR A 491 -9.29 -30.79 49.30
N SER A 492 -9.49 -30.17 50.45
CA SER A 492 -8.87 -30.55 51.73
C SER A 492 -9.81 -30.33 52.91
N LEU A 493 -9.72 -31.17 53.94
CA LEU A 493 -10.45 -30.97 55.19
C LEU A 493 -9.71 -29.98 56.10
N VAL A 494 -10.43 -28.99 56.63
CA VAL A 494 -9.90 -28.08 57.64
C VAL A 494 -9.99 -28.79 59.00
N GLU A 495 -8.88 -29.35 59.45
CA GLU A 495 -8.81 -30.17 60.66
C GLU A 495 -9.33 -29.42 61.90
N ARG A 496 -10.19 -30.10 62.68
CA ARG A 496 -10.89 -29.57 63.84
C ARG A 496 -11.20 -30.75 64.79
N ARG A 497 -11.15 -30.52 66.11
CA ARG A 497 -11.65 -31.52 67.05
C ARG A 497 -13.17 -31.55 67.11
N VAL A 498 -13.73 -32.76 67.15
CA VAL A 498 -15.15 -33.07 67.38
C VAL A 498 -15.18 -33.98 68.60
N GLY A 499 -15.73 -33.48 69.71
CA GLY A 499 -15.51 -34.08 71.02
C GLY A 499 -14.00 -34.20 71.33
N GLU A 500 -13.56 -35.40 71.72
CA GLU A 500 -12.14 -35.71 71.94
C GLU A 500 -11.39 -36.15 70.65
N ARG A 501 -12.12 -36.56 69.60
CA ARG A 501 -11.56 -37.12 68.37
C ARG A 501 -11.20 -36.03 67.34
N ALA A 502 -10.44 -36.41 66.32
CA ALA A 502 -10.14 -35.54 65.17
C ALA A 502 -11.25 -35.65 64.11
N LEU A 503 -11.48 -34.59 63.34
CA LEU A 503 -12.47 -34.62 62.25
C LEU A 503 -12.11 -35.69 61.21
N SER A 504 -10.81 -35.85 60.95
CA SER A 504 -10.23 -36.87 60.06
C SER A 504 -10.41 -38.32 60.51
N SER A 505 -10.98 -38.61 61.69
CA SER A 505 -11.46 -39.97 62.02
C SER A 505 -12.92 -40.23 61.64
N TYR A 506 -13.75 -39.19 61.51
CA TYR A 506 -15.15 -39.32 61.11
C TYR A 506 -15.32 -39.22 59.58
N VAL A 507 -14.62 -38.29 58.93
CA VAL A 507 -14.78 -38.03 57.49
C VAL A 507 -13.45 -37.86 56.75
N SER A 508 -13.44 -38.22 55.47
CA SER A 508 -12.37 -37.88 54.50
C SER A 508 -12.95 -37.14 53.30
N VAL A 509 -12.09 -36.41 52.57
CA VAL A 509 -12.45 -35.79 51.27
C VAL A 509 -11.42 -36.23 50.22
N HIS A 510 -11.91 -36.62 49.04
CA HIS A 510 -11.05 -36.99 47.92
C HIS A 510 -10.58 -35.74 47.17
N ALA A 511 -9.26 -35.54 47.15
CA ALA A 511 -8.65 -34.25 46.79
C ALA A 511 -8.96 -33.75 45.37
N GLU A 512 -9.21 -34.65 44.41
CA GLU A 512 -9.48 -34.25 43.02
C GLU A 512 -10.98 -34.24 42.63
N SER A 513 -11.84 -34.97 43.36
CA SER A 513 -13.26 -35.12 43.00
C SER A 513 -14.23 -34.41 43.96
N GLY A 514 -13.74 -33.89 45.09
CA GLY A 514 -14.58 -33.24 46.11
C GLY A 514 -15.57 -34.18 46.82
N GLN A 515 -15.48 -35.49 46.57
CA GLN A 515 -16.31 -36.49 47.23
C GLN A 515 -15.91 -36.64 48.70
N VAL A 516 -16.89 -36.51 49.58
CA VAL A 516 -16.76 -36.66 51.03
C VAL A 516 -17.28 -38.04 51.42
N PHE A 517 -16.50 -38.76 52.23
CA PHE A 517 -16.82 -40.11 52.71
C PHE A 517 -16.84 -40.15 54.23
N ALA A 518 -17.82 -40.85 54.81
CA ALA A 518 -17.80 -41.17 56.24
C ALA A 518 -16.90 -42.40 56.47
N LEU A 519 -15.88 -42.28 57.30
CA LEU A 519 -14.89 -43.32 57.56
C LEU A 519 -15.35 -44.36 58.59
N GLN A 520 -16.33 -43.98 59.42
CA GLN A 520 -16.95 -44.80 60.46
C GLN A 520 -18.47 -44.75 60.29
N PRO A 521 -19.23 -45.71 60.83
CA PRO A 521 -20.65 -45.49 61.09
C PRO A 521 -20.80 -44.26 61.97
N LEU A 522 -21.75 -43.39 61.61
CA LEU A 522 -22.26 -42.35 62.48
C LEU A 522 -23.32 -42.96 63.39
N ASP A 523 -23.43 -42.40 64.58
CA ASP A 523 -24.22 -42.84 65.74
C ASP A 523 -24.92 -41.55 66.21
N ARG A 524 -26.26 -41.55 66.26
CA ARG A 524 -27.02 -40.33 66.52
C ARG A 524 -26.89 -39.88 67.97
N GLU A 525 -26.81 -40.83 68.90
CA GLU A 525 -26.72 -40.60 70.34
C GLU A 525 -25.34 -40.09 70.77
N GLU A 526 -24.26 -40.43 70.03
CA GLU A 526 -22.94 -39.78 70.14
C GLU A 526 -22.94 -38.40 69.43
N LEU A 527 -23.60 -38.24 68.27
CA LEU A 527 -23.37 -37.09 67.39
C LEU A 527 -24.55 -36.67 66.48
N GLU A 528 -25.48 -35.86 66.98
CA GLU A 528 -26.58 -35.26 66.20
C GLU A 528 -26.13 -34.49 64.93
N LEU A 529 -25.08 -33.67 65.05
CA LEU A 529 -24.65 -32.70 64.03
C LEU A 529 -23.12 -32.62 63.92
N LEU A 530 -22.59 -33.11 62.81
CA LEU A 530 -21.18 -33.01 62.44
C LEU A 530 -20.97 -31.80 61.51
N GLN A 531 -20.60 -30.64 62.08
CA GLN A 531 -20.26 -29.43 61.31
C GLN A 531 -18.74 -29.25 61.12
N PHE A 532 -18.32 -29.21 59.86
CA PHE A 532 -16.92 -28.98 59.48
C PHE A 532 -16.77 -28.00 58.32
N ARG A 533 -15.52 -27.77 57.88
CA ARG A 533 -15.18 -26.98 56.70
C ARG A 533 -14.33 -27.79 55.73
N VAL A 534 -14.67 -27.71 54.45
CA VAL A 534 -13.81 -28.15 53.35
C VAL A 534 -13.18 -26.90 52.74
N SER A 535 -11.88 -26.93 52.46
CA SER A 535 -11.17 -25.87 51.74
C SER A 535 -10.81 -26.36 50.35
N ALA A 536 -11.19 -25.56 49.36
CA ALA A 536 -10.72 -25.67 47.98
C ALA A 536 -9.55 -24.70 47.81
N ARG A 537 -8.49 -25.15 47.14
CA ARG A 537 -7.30 -24.37 46.77
C ARG A 537 -6.94 -24.67 45.33
N ASP A 538 -6.44 -23.68 44.62
CA ASP A 538 -5.77 -23.90 43.33
C ASP A 538 -4.39 -24.57 43.51
N ALA A 539 -3.67 -24.74 42.40
CA ALA A 539 -2.26 -25.13 42.38
C ALA A 539 -1.34 -23.96 41.96
N GLY A 540 -1.81 -22.71 42.06
CA GLY A 540 -1.10 -21.52 41.62
C GLY A 540 -0.01 -21.03 42.58
N ALA A 541 0.60 -19.90 42.22
CA ALA A 541 1.74 -19.33 42.94
C ALA A 541 1.63 -17.79 43.05
N PRO A 542 1.20 -17.23 44.21
CA PRO A 542 0.86 -17.91 45.45
C PRO A 542 -0.50 -18.65 45.36
N PRO A 543 -0.68 -19.78 46.08
CA PRO A 543 -1.94 -20.51 46.00
C PRO A 543 -3.04 -19.81 46.80
N LEU A 544 -4.14 -19.50 46.13
CA LEU A 544 -5.34 -18.95 46.73
C LEU A 544 -6.26 -20.10 47.20
N GLY A 545 -7.49 -19.77 47.56
CA GLY A 545 -8.39 -20.76 48.17
C GLY A 545 -9.51 -20.19 49.01
N SER A 546 -10.63 -20.90 49.01
CA SER A 546 -11.81 -20.59 49.81
C SER A 546 -12.11 -21.72 50.81
N ASN A 547 -13.18 -21.55 51.59
CA ASN A 547 -13.74 -22.61 52.41
C ASN A 547 -15.27 -22.55 52.38
N VAL A 548 -15.88 -23.73 52.53
CA VAL A 548 -17.33 -23.94 52.65
C VAL A 548 -17.61 -24.68 53.94
N THR A 549 -18.68 -24.33 54.66
CA THR A 549 -19.15 -25.16 55.78
C THR A 549 -20.03 -26.30 55.28
N LEU A 550 -19.89 -27.46 55.89
CA LEU A 550 -20.72 -28.62 55.62
C LEU A 550 -21.31 -29.08 56.95
N GLN A 551 -22.65 -29.03 57.05
CA GLN A 551 -23.44 -29.49 58.18
C GLN A 551 -24.01 -30.86 57.85
N VAL A 552 -23.43 -31.93 58.43
CA VAL A 552 -24.02 -33.26 58.35
C VAL A 552 -24.94 -33.46 59.55
N PHE A 553 -26.24 -33.48 59.31
CA PHE A 553 -27.23 -33.94 60.27
C PHE A 553 -27.32 -35.45 60.18
N VAL A 554 -27.08 -36.14 61.29
CA VAL A 554 -27.34 -37.57 61.39
C VAL A 554 -28.85 -37.78 61.49
N LEU A 555 -29.39 -38.76 60.76
CA LEU A 555 -30.79 -39.17 60.84
C LEU A 555 -30.89 -40.46 61.66
N ASP A 556 -31.74 -40.41 62.69
CA ASP A 556 -32.36 -41.54 63.37
C ASP A 556 -32.72 -42.69 62.41
N GLU A 557 -32.38 -43.90 62.82
CA GLU A 557 -33.14 -45.13 62.61
C GLU A 557 -33.67 -45.61 63.99
N ASN A 558 -34.32 -46.78 64.08
CA ASN A 558 -34.87 -47.27 65.35
C ASN A 558 -34.06 -48.49 65.81
N ASP A 559 -32.89 -48.27 66.42
CA ASP A 559 -31.93 -49.32 66.73
C ASP A 559 -31.74 -49.60 68.24
N ASN A 560 -32.02 -48.62 69.11
CA ASN A 560 -32.17 -48.89 70.54
C ASN A 560 -33.59 -49.39 70.85
N ALA A 561 -33.69 -50.22 71.88
CA ALA A 561 -34.96 -50.80 72.31
C ALA A 561 -35.37 -50.26 73.70
N PRO A 562 -36.66 -50.00 73.96
CA PRO A 562 -37.16 -49.34 75.17
C PRO A 562 -36.55 -49.81 76.49
N ALA A 563 -35.61 -49.03 77.03
CA ALA A 563 -34.87 -49.37 78.23
C ALA A 563 -35.77 -49.23 79.48
N LEU A 564 -36.12 -50.36 80.09
CA LEU A 564 -36.90 -50.38 81.33
C LEU A 564 -36.11 -49.75 82.48
N LEU A 565 -36.60 -48.64 83.01
CA LEU A 565 -36.07 -48.07 84.24
C LEU A 565 -36.42 -49.00 85.42
N PRO A 566 -35.50 -49.22 86.37
CA PRO A 566 -35.71 -50.18 87.45
C PRO A 566 -36.94 -49.80 88.30
N PRO A 567 -37.94 -50.69 88.43
CA PRO A 567 -39.07 -50.44 89.30
C PRO A 567 -38.64 -50.51 90.78
N PRO A 568 -39.42 -49.92 91.71
CA PRO A 568 -39.33 -50.29 93.13
C PRO A 568 -39.50 -51.82 93.31
N PRO A 569 -38.99 -52.40 94.41
CA PRO A 569 -38.67 -53.83 94.51
C PRO A 569 -39.78 -54.83 94.12
N PRO A 570 -39.40 -56.04 93.66
CA PRO A 570 -40.18 -56.89 92.74
C PRO A 570 -41.38 -57.66 93.34
N SER A 571 -42.05 -57.10 94.33
CA SER A 571 -43.23 -57.66 95.00
C SER A 571 -44.16 -56.56 95.52
N GLN A 572 -44.86 -55.88 94.60
CA GLN A 572 -45.84 -54.88 94.98
C GLN A 572 -47.09 -55.58 95.56
N ARG A 573 -47.29 -55.41 96.86
CA ARG A 573 -48.43 -55.97 97.61
C ARG A 573 -49.68 -55.15 97.33
N VAL A 574 -50.78 -55.81 96.98
CA VAL A 574 -52.08 -55.19 96.68
C VAL A 574 -53.13 -55.84 97.57
N ALA A 575 -53.96 -55.04 98.24
CA ALA A 575 -55.06 -55.58 99.02
C ALA A 575 -56.16 -56.13 98.07
N ARG A 576 -56.72 -57.31 98.38
CA ARG A 576 -57.78 -57.95 97.57
C ARG A 576 -59.02 -57.04 97.43
N TRP A 577 -59.32 -56.23 98.45
CA TRP A 577 -60.42 -55.27 98.52
C TRP A 577 -60.19 -53.92 97.78
N VAL A 578 -59.41 -53.92 96.69
CA VAL A 578 -59.16 -52.71 95.89
C VAL A 578 -60.29 -52.47 94.88
N GLY A 579 -60.79 -51.23 94.84
CA GLY A 579 -61.83 -50.81 93.90
C GLY A 579 -61.32 -50.67 92.46
N ALA A 580 -62.24 -50.69 91.49
CA ALA A 580 -61.91 -50.50 90.08
C ALA A 580 -61.34 -49.09 89.81
N GLY A 581 -60.31 -49.00 88.96
CA GLY A 581 -59.65 -47.77 88.55
C GLY A 581 -58.45 -47.34 89.41
N GLN A 582 -58.16 -48.02 90.53
CA GLN A 582 -57.02 -47.70 91.37
C GLN A 582 -55.70 -48.14 90.71
N VAL A 583 -54.68 -47.27 90.72
CA VAL A 583 -53.33 -47.60 90.22
C VAL A 583 -52.63 -48.52 91.23
N VAL A 584 -52.17 -49.68 90.75
CA VAL A 584 -51.52 -50.74 91.56
C VAL A 584 -50.02 -50.84 91.34
N ALA A 585 -49.51 -50.37 90.20
CA ALA A 585 -48.08 -50.31 89.86
C ALA A 585 -47.85 -49.30 88.73
N LYS A 586 -46.60 -48.89 88.50
CA LYS A 586 -46.21 -48.03 87.38
C LYS A 586 -44.92 -48.54 86.73
N VAL A 587 -44.99 -48.93 85.47
CA VAL A 587 -43.83 -49.19 84.62
C VAL A 587 -43.28 -47.86 84.14
N ARG A 588 -41.96 -47.74 84.04
CA ARG A 588 -41.29 -46.59 83.43
C ARG A 588 -40.21 -47.13 82.51
N ALA A 589 -40.13 -46.58 81.32
CA ALA A 589 -39.06 -46.83 80.36
C ALA A 589 -38.57 -45.48 79.81
N VAL A 590 -37.39 -45.53 79.20
CA VAL A 590 -36.80 -44.46 78.39
C VAL A 590 -36.28 -45.10 77.12
N ASP A 591 -36.28 -44.37 76.01
CA ASP A 591 -35.47 -44.75 74.85
C ASP A 591 -34.26 -43.85 74.72
N ALA A 592 -33.32 -44.28 73.87
CA ALA A 592 -32.12 -43.50 73.55
C ALA A 592 -32.31 -42.67 72.26
N ASP A 593 -33.03 -43.23 71.28
CA ASP A 593 -33.39 -42.62 69.99
C ASP A 593 -34.19 -41.31 70.14
N SER A 594 -34.64 -40.72 69.03
CA SER A 594 -35.40 -39.46 69.01
C SER A 594 -36.79 -39.55 68.34
N GLY A 595 -37.63 -38.55 68.61
CA GLY A 595 -38.89 -38.35 67.88
C GLY A 595 -39.91 -39.48 68.03
N TYR A 596 -40.19 -40.19 66.93
CA TYR A 596 -41.12 -41.33 66.91
C TYR A 596 -40.50 -42.61 67.47
N ASN A 597 -39.20 -42.80 67.28
CA ASN A 597 -38.44 -43.91 67.83
C ASN A 597 -38.38 -43.82 69.36
N ALA A 598 -38.24 -42.61 69.91
CA ALA A 598 -38.37 -42.38 71.34
C ALA A 598 -39.81 -42.44 71.89
N TRP A 599 -40.84 -42.55 71.05
CA TRP A 599 -42.22 -42.37 71.48
C TRP A 599 -42.83 -43.65 72.06
N LEU A 600 -42.61 -43.83 73.36
CA LEU A 600 -43.04 -45.01 74.10
C LEU A 600 -44.56 -45.13 74.30
N SER A 601 -45.07 -46.30 73.96
CA SER A 601 -46.41 -46.80 74.28
C SER A 601 -46.36 -48.05 75.15
N TYR A 602 -47.41 -48.27 75.93
CA TYR A 602 -47.51 -49.33 76.94
C TYR A 602 -48.75 -50.19 76.68
N GLU A 603 -48.54 -51.48 76.44
CA GLU A 603 -49.59 -52.48 76.21
C GLU A 603 -49.52 -53.57 77.29
N LEU A 604 -50.67 -54.10 77.73
CA LEU A 604 -50.70 -55.25 78.63
C LEU A 604 -50.92 -56.51 77.77
N GLN A 605 -49.91 -57.38 77.70
CA GLN A 605 -50.02 -58.60 76.91
C GLN A 605 -50.80 -59.67 77.69
N GLU A 606 -51.98 -60.03 77.21
CA GLU A 606 -52.79 -61.09 77.80
C GLU A 606 -52.10 -62.46 77.57
N GLU A 607 -51.73 -63.17 78.65
CA GLU A 607 -51.27 -64.56 78.55
C GLU A 607 -52.40 -65.43 77.95
N ALA A 608 -52.05 -66.30 77.00
CA ALA A 608 -53.02 -67.07 76.22
C ALA A 608 -53.99 -67.85 77.13
N ALA A 609 -55.29 -67.61 76.94
CA ALA A 609 -56.31 -67.77 77.97
C ALA A 609 -56.29 -69.13 78.71
N ALA A 610 -56.10 -69.05 80.03
CA ALA A 610 -56.49 -70.11 80.95
C ALA A 610 -58.01 -70.41 80.81
N PRO A 611 -58.47 -71.64 81.10
CA PRO A 611 -59.81 -72.09 80.71
C PRO A 611 -60.93 -71.41 81.51
N GLY A 612 -61.43 -70.31 80.96
CA GLY A 612 -62.50 -69.48 81.52
C GLY A 612 -62.28 -68.03 81.09
N GLY A 613 -62.97 -67.59 80.03
CA GLY A 613 -62.70 -66.33 79.30
C GLY A 613 -63.04 -65.04 80.06
N ALA A 614 -62.45 -64.84 81.24
CA ALA A 614 -62.48 -63.59 81.97
C ALA A 614 -61.47 -62.60 81.37
N ARG A 615 -61.95 -61.41 80.98
CA ARG A 615 -61.07 -60.28 80.61
C ARG A 615 -60.06 -59.99 81.72
N SER A 616 -58.86 -59.51 81.35
CA SER A 616 -57.84 -59.10 82.31
C SER A 616 -58.41 -58.18 83.41
N ALA A 617 -58.09 -58.50 84.66
CA ALA A 617 -58.46 -57.69 85.83
C ALA A 617 -57.66 -56.37 85.93
N PHE A 618 -56.69 -56.16 85.03
CA PHE A 618 -55.82 -55.00 85.00
C PHE A 618 -55.76 -54.39 83.59
N ARG A 619 -55.53 -53.08 83.52
CA ARG A 619 -55.23 -52.31 82.30
C ARG A 619 -53.97 -51.48 82.54
N VAL A 620 -53.20 -51.21 81.51
CA VAL A 620 -52.11 -50.21 81.56
C VAL A 620 -52.53 -48.94 80.82
N GLY A 621 -52.12 -47.77 81.30
CA GLY A 621 -52.31 -46.50 80.61
C GLY A 621 -51.36 -46.34 79.44
N LEU A 622 -51.90 -46.25 78.22
CA LEU A 622 -51.18 -46.35 76.94
C LEU A 622 -49.92 -45.48 76.81
N TYR A 623 -49.91 -44.29 77.40
CA TYR A 623 -48.76 -43.37 77.40
C TYR A 623 -48.23 -43.03 78.81
N THR A 624 -48.77 -43.66 79.86
CA THR A 624 -48.40 -43.34 81.25
C THR A 624 -47.69 -44.49 81.97
N GLY A 625 -47.77 -45.72 81.46
CA GLY A 625 -47.21 -46.91 82.12
C GLY A 625 -47.90 -47.31 83.42
N GLU A 626 -49.01 -46.66 83.78
CA GLU A 626 -49.74 -46.89 85.03
C GLU A 626 -50.70 -48.08 84.91
N ILE A 627 -50.44 -49.13 85.70
CA ILE A 627 -51.28 -50.31 85.78
C ILE A 627 -52.40 -50.02 86.78
N SER A 628 -53.66 -50.15 86.36
CA SER A 628 -54.86 -49.96 87.19
C SER A 628 -55.83 -51.12 87.08
N THR A 629 -56.63 -51.34 88.13
CA THR A 629 -57.67 -52.38 88.17
C THR A 629 -58.84 -52.06 87.22
N THR A 630 -59.34 -53.07 86.51
CA THR A 630 -60.53 -52.95 85.63
C THR A 630 -61.83 -53.33 86.35
N ARG A 631 -61.75 -54.26 87.30
CA ARG A 631 -62.80 -54.70 88.22
C ARG A 631 -62.25 -54.77 89.66
N ALA A 632 -63.12 -55.02 90.64
CA ALA A 632 -62.67 -55.55 91.93
C ALA A 632 -62.05 -56.96 91.73
N LEU A 633 -61.16 -57.36 92.63
CA LEU A 633 -60.50 -58.68 92.57
C LEU A 633 -61.27 -59.67 93.44
N ASP A 634 -61.87 -60.68 92.80
CA ASP A 634 -62.75 -61.65 93.46
C ASP A 634 -61.96 -62.86 93.99
N GLU A 635 -62.61 -63.73 94.78
CA GLU A 635 -61.89 -64.88 95.37
C GLU A 635 -61.31 -65.86 94.35
N ALA A 636 -61.88 -65.91 93.14
CA ALA A 636 -61.41 -66.70 92.01
C ALA A 636 -60.14 -66.14 91.34
N ASP A 637 -59.79 -64.87 91.55
CA ASP A 637 -58.56 -64.28 91.00
C ASP A 637 -57.34 -64.76 91.80
N ALA A 638 -56.34 -65.30 91.09
CA ALA A 638 -55.16 -65.96 91.68
C ALA A 638 -54.34 -65.02 92.60
N ALA A 639 -53.90 -65.54 93.74
CA ALA A 639 -53.21 -64.77 94.79
C ALA A 639 -51.84 -64.17 94.38
N ARG A 640 -51.24 -64.70 93.31
CA ARG A 640 -50.05 -64.12 92.67
C ARG A 640 -50.39 -63.83 91.20
N GLN A 641 -50.45 -62.55 90.86
CA GLN A 641 -50.71 -62.09 89.49
C GLN A 641 -49.38 -61.76 88.81
N ARG A 642 -49.18 -62.27 87.59
CA ARG A 642 -48.03 -61.96 86.74
C ARG A 642 -48.52 -61.12 85.58
N LEU A 643 -48.11 -59.85 85.54
CA LEU A 643 -48.45 -58.96 84.45
C LEU A 643 -47.23 -58.79 83.53
N LEU A 644 -47.44 -59.03 82.25
CA LEU A 644 -46.47 -58.74 81.19
C LEU A 644 -46.88 -57.42 80.53
N VAL A 645 -46.21 -56.33 80.91
CA VAL A 645 -46.36 -55.04 80.22
C VAL A 645 -45.32 -54.98 79.12
N LEU A 646 -45.81 -54.90 77.89
CA LEU A 646 -45.01 -54.73 76.69
C LEU A 646 -44.89 -53.22 76.44
N VAL A 647 -43.69 -52.68 76.63
CA VAL A 647 -43.34 -51.34 76.17
C VAL A 647 -42.93 -51.46 74.71
N LYS A 648 -43.42 -50.56 73.86
CA LYS A 648 -43.05 -50.44 72.45
C LYS A 648 -42.70 -49.00 72.15
N ASP A 649 -41.74 -48.77 71.27
CA ASP A 649 -41.63 -47.49 70.58
C ASP A 649 -42.74 -47.30 69.52
N HIS A 650 -42.58 -46.27 68.68
CA HIS A 650 -43.35 -46.04 67.47
C HIS A 650 -42.46 -45.86 66.22
N GLY A 651 -41.28 -46.47 66.19
CA GLY A 651 -40.42 -46.50 65.00
C GLY A 651 -40.76 -47.62 64.01
N GLU A 652 -39.98 -47.72 62.94
CA GLU A 652 -40.08 -48.79 61.94
C GLU A 652 -38.70 -49.42 61.69
N PRO A 653 -38.46 -50.69 62.09
CA PRO A 653 -39.37 -51.62 62.77
C PRO A 653 -39.50 -51.32 64.26
N ALA A 654 -40.72 -51.38 64.80
CA ALA A 654 -40.93 -51.08 66.21
C ALA A 654 -40.28 -52.12 67.14
N LEU A 655 -39.37 -51.67 68.00
CA LEU A 655 -38.69 -52.46 69.02
C LEU A 655 -39.48 -52.44 70.34
N THR A 656 -39.22 -53.43 71.19
CA THR A 656 -40.08 -53.69 72.35
C THR A 656 -39.31 -54.27 73.54
N ALA A 657 -39.77 -53.94 74.76
CA ALA A 657 -39.24 -54.49 76.01
C ALA A 657 -40.37 -55.01 76.91
N THR A 658 -40.15 -56.14 77.58
CA THR A 658 -41.17 -56.81 78.42
C THR A 658 -40.90 -56.63 79.91
N ALA A 659 -41.67 -55.76 80.56
CA ALA A 659 -41.65 -55.59 82.00
C ALA A 659 -42.52 -56.68 82.67
N THR A 660 -41.91 -57.46 83.56
CA THR A 660 -42.62 -58.43 84.41
C THR A 660 -42.97 -57.81 85.76
N VAL A 661 -44.25 -57.46 85.95
CA VAL A 661 -44.75 -56.94 87.22
C VAL A 661 -45.42 -58.08 88.00
N LEU A 662 -44.86 -58.40 89.18
CA LEU A 662 -45.40 -59.41 90.09
C LEU A 662 -46.21 -58.73 91.20
N LEU A 663 -47.53 -58.88 91.14
CA LEU A 663 -48.43 -58.41 92.18
C LEU A 663 -48.79 -59.58 93.12
N TRP A 664 -48.75 -59.33 94.42
CA TRP A 664 -49.15 -60.29 95.44
C TRP A 664 -50.41 -59.79 96.13
N LEU A 665 -51.47 -60.60 96.10
CA LEU A 665 -52.74 -60.30 96.76
C LEU A 665 -52.67 -60.83 98.19
N GLU A 666 -52.68 -59.94 99.17
CA GLU A 666 -52.68 -60.33 100.59
C GLU A 666 -54.09 -60.16 101.20
N ASP A 667 -54.55 -61.21 101.88
CA ASP A 667 -55.77 -61.23 102.69
C ASP A 667 -55.55 -60.51 104.04
N GLY A 668 -55.15 -59.24 103.95
CA GLY A 668 -54.87 -58.38 105.08
C GLY A 668 -56.14 -57.83 105.74
N GLY A 669 -56.53 -58.41 106.88
CA GLY A 669 -57.52 -57.82 107.76
C GLY A 669 -57.03 -56.56 108.49
N ALA A 670 -57.99 -55.74 108.94
CA ALA A 670 -57.82 -54.45 109.63
C ALA A 670 -57.27 -53.28 108.79
N ALA A 671 -58.10 -52.23 108.65
CA ALA A 671 -57.71 -50.98 107.99
C ALA A 671 -56.70 -50.17 108.82
N PRO A 672 -55.61 -49.66 108.21
CA PRO A 672 -54.76 -48.66 108.86
C PRO A 672 -55.54 -47.35 109.07
N LYS A 673 -55.67 -46.90 110.32
CA LYS A 673 -56.17 -45.55 110.61
C LYS A 673 -55.15 -44.52 110.12
N ALA A 674 -55.64 -43.40 109.58
CA ALA A 674 -54.80 -42.31 109.11
C ALA A 674 -53.92 -41.75 110.24
N SER A 675 -52.61 -41.70 110.01
CA SER A 675 -51.71 -40.80 110.74
C SER A 675 -51.47 -39.58 109.86
N SER A 676 -51.96 -38.43 110.30
CA SER A 676 -51.78 -37.14 109.60
C SER A 676 -50.87 -36.24 110.42
N ARG A 677 -49.85 -35.64 109.77
CA ARG A 677 -49.46 -34.22 109.86
C ARG A 677 -48.10 -33.94 109.22
N LEU A 678 -47.86 -32.62 109.03
CA LEU A 678 -46.66 -31.96 108.52
C LEU A 678 -46.41 -32.15 107.02
N VAL A 679 -46.43 -31.11 106.17
CA VAL A 679 -46.88 -29.71 106.37
C VAL A 679 -47.60 -29.25 105.08
N VAL A 680 -48.73 -28.56 105.22
CA VAL A 680 -49.34 -27.79 104.12
C VAL A 680 -49.20 -26.30 104.46
N GLY A 681 -48.40 -25.58 103.66
CA GLY A 681 -48.37 -24.12 103.63
C GLY A 681 -49.41 -23.59 102.63
N PRO A 682 -50.13 -22.50 102.92
CA PRO A 682 -51.24 -22.04 102.07
C PRO A 682 -50.76 -21.17 100.89
N ALA A 683 -50.64 -21.77 99.70
CA ALA A 683 -50.25 -21.04 98.49
C ALA A 683 -50.85 -21.60 97.17
N ALA A 684 -52.01 -22.26 97.21
CA ALA A 684 -52.62 -22.91 96.03
C ALA A 684 -54.16 -22.85 96.01
N ALA A 685 -54.72 -21.64 96.10
CA ALA A 685 -56.17 -21.39 96.02
C ALA A 685 -56.53 -20.12 95.21
N ALA A 686 -55.66 -19.73 94.27
CA ALA A 686 -55.81 -18.52 93.45
C ALA A 686 -55.30 -18.69 92.01
N ALA A 687 -55.19 -19.93 91.51
CA ALA A 687 -54.49 -20.26 90.26
C ALA A 687 -55.35 -20.95 89.18
N GLU A 688 -56.61 -21.34 89.46
CA GLU A 688 -57.52 -21.91 88.44
C GLU A 688 -58.35 -20.85 87.67
N ALA A 689 -58.10 -19.56 87.91
CA ALA A 689 -58.66 -18.46 87.11
C ALA A 689 -57.70 -17.94 86.02
N ALA A 690 -56.50 -18.50 85.90
CA ALA A 690 -55.39 -17.94 85.10
C ALA A 690 -54.93 -18.80 83.91
N LEU A 691 -55.56 -19.96 83.64
CA LEU A 691 -55.22 -20.83 82.51
C LEU A 691 -56.13 -20.67 81.28
N VAL A 692 -57.29 -20.04 81.44
CA VAL A 692 -58.13 -19.61 80.30
C VAL A 692 -57.45 -18.47 79.53
N ASP A 693 -56.68 -17.63 80.22
CA ASP A 693 -56.12 -16.38 79.68
C ASP A 693 -54.81 -16.56 78.88
N VAL A 694 -54.26 -17.78 78.78
CA VAL A 694 -53.07 -18.03 77.94
C VAL A 694 -53.48 -18.42 76.51
N HIS A 695 -54.49 -19.28 76.36
CA HIS A 695 -54.97 -19.70 75.04
C HIS A 695 -55.66 -18.56 74.27
N VAL A 696 -56.33 -17.63 74.97
CA VAL A 696 -56.92 -16.43 74.34
C VAL A 696 -55.83 -15.53 73.75
N TYR A 697 -54.77 -15.23 74.50
CA TYR A 697 -53.68 -14.38 73.99
C TYR A 697 -52.88 -15.05 72.87
N LEU A 698 -52.73 -16.39 72.90
CA LEU A 698 -52.13 -17.13 71.79
C LEU A 698 -52.95 -16.99 70.49
N VAL A 699 -54.28 -17.13 70.57
CA VAL A 699 -55.18 -16.94 69.42
C VAL A 699 -55.16 -15.48 68.94
N VAL A 700 -55.21 -14.50 69.85
CA VAL A 700 -55.11 -13.08 69.51
C VAL A 700 -53.77 -12.76 68.83
N ALA A 701 -52.65 -13.33 69.29
CA ALA A 701 -51.34 -13.17 68.65
C ALA A 701 -51.29 -13.77 67.25
N ILE A 702 -51.85 -14.98 67.05
CA ILE A 702 -51.94 -15.62 65.72
C ILE A 702 -52.83 -14.80 64.78
N CYS A 703 -53.97 -14.27 65.25
CA CYS A 703 -54.84 -13.38 64.49
C CYS A 703 -54.17 -12.03 64.17
N ALA A 704 -53.37 -11.48 65.08
CA ALA A 704 -52.60 -10.25 64.86
C ALA A 704 -51.50 -10.45 63.81
N VAL A 705 -50.70 -11.53 63.91
CA VAL A 705 -49.62 -11.81 62.94
C VAL A 705 -50.19 -12.13 61.55
N SER A 706 -51.26 -12.90 61.46
CA SER A 706 -51.91 -13.23 60.17
C SER A 706 -52.62 -12.02 59.54
N SER A 707 -53.25 -11.15 60.32
CA SER A 707 -53.80 -9.89 59.79
C SER A 707 -52.70 -8.90 59.38
N LEU A 708 -51.56 -8.85 60.08
CA LEU A 708 -50.39 -8.08 59.65
C LEU A 708 -49.81 -8.60 58.32
N LEU A 709 -49.73 -9.93 58.16
CA LEU A 709 -49.30 -10.58 56.92
C LEU A 709 -50.23 -10.21 55.75
N VAL A 710 -51.55 -10.30 55.95
CA VAL A 710 -52.55 -9.89 54.94
C VAL A 710 -52.45 -8.39 54.64
N LEU A 711 -52.25 -7.54 55.64
CA LEU A 711 -52.07 -6.10 55.43
C LEU A 711 -50.81 -5.80 54.61
N THR A 712 -49.68 -6.46 54.90
CA THR A 712 -48.44 -6.27 54.12
C THR A 712 -48.55 -6.81 52.69
N LEU A 713 -49.29 -7.90 52.46
CA LEU A 713 -49.61 -8.38 51.10
C LEU A 713 -50.54 -7.44 50.34
N LEU A 714 -51.53 -6.82 51.01
CA LEU A 714 -52.39 -5.79 50.42
C LEU A 714 -51.61 -4.50 50.11
N VAL A 715 -50.66 -4.09 50.97
CA VAL A 715 -49.78 -2.94 50.70
C VAL A 715 -48.80 -3.25 49.56
N TYR A 716 -48.19 -4.43 49.54
CA TYR A 716 -47.29 -4.86 48.45
C TYR A 716 -48.02 -4.95 47.10
N THR A 717 -49.26 -5.47 47.08
CA THR A 717 -50.06 -5.51 45.85
C THR A 717 -50.55 -4.12 45.44
N ALA A 718 -50.94 -3.24 46.37
CA ALA A 718 -51.27 -1.84 46.06
C ALA A 718 -50.07 -1.07 45.47
N LEU A 719 -48.85 -1.28 46.00
CA LEU A 719 -47.61 -0.71 45.45
C LEU A 719 -47.29 -1.28 44.06
N ARG A 720 -47.45 -2.59 43.85
CA ARG A 720 -47.34 -3.22 42.52
C ARG A 720 -48.36 -2.70 41.50
N CYS A 721 -49.56 -2.31 41.95
CA CYS A 721 -50.63 -1.78 41.09
C CYS A 721 -50.60 -0.25 40.91
N SER A 722 -49.70 0.47 41.58
CA SER A 722 -49.54 1.93 41.45
C SER A 722 -48.24 2.35 40.74
N ALA A 723 -47.38 1.40 40.37
CA ALA A 723 -46.25 1.63 39.46
C ALA A 723 -46.73 1.69 37.99
N PRO A 724 -46.37 2.73 37.21
CA PRO A 724 -46.76 2.82 35.81
C PRO A 724 -46.02 1.78 34.95
N ARG A 725 -46.72 1.19 33.96
CA ARG A 725 -46.10 0.30 32.97
C ARG A 725 -45.27 1.09 31.97
N GLY A 726 -43.97 0.81 31.92
CA GLY A 726 -43.17 1.01 30.71
C GLY A 726 -43.25 -0.24 29.84
N GLU A 727 -43.90 -0.16 28.69
CA GLU A 727 -43.85 -1.21 27.66
C GLU A 727 -42.68 -0.96 26.71
N GLY A 728 -42.17 -2.03 26.10
CA GLY A 728 -41.24 -1.91 24.97
C GLY A 728 -40.99 -3.24 24.30
N ALA A 729 -40.89 -3.23 22.96
CA ALA A 729 -39.98 -4.06 22.17
C ALA A 729 -40.12 -3.81 20.65
N CYS A 730 -39.02 -4.09 19.93
CA CYS A 730 -38.92 -4.40 18.50
C CYS A 730 -38.99 -3.28 17.45
N VAL A 731 -38.36 -3.59 16.30
CA VAL A 731 -37.84 -2.66 15.26
C VAL A 731 -38.11 -3.30 13.88
N PRO A 732 -38.11 -2.54 12.76
CA PRO A 732 -36.94 -2.57 11.86
C PRO A 732 -36.53 -1.19 11.31
N GLY A 733 -35.29 -1.07 10.80
CA GLY A 733 -34.72 0.15 10.19
C GLY A 733 -35.14 0.39 8.72
N PRO A 734 -34.40 1.20 7.92
CA PRO A 734 -33.00 1.64 8.10
C PRO A 734 -32.71 3.15 7.80
N ALA A 735 -31.42 3.53 7.90
CA ALA A 735 -30.77 4.66 7.19
C ALA A 735 -31.19 6.12 7.55
N ARG A 736 -30.32 7.14 7.48
CA ARG A 736 -28.91 7.24 7.02
C ARG A 736 -28.18 8.46 7.65
N LEU A 737 -26.83 8.40 7.63
CA LEU A 737 -25.81 9.46 7.40
C LEU A 737 -26.15 10.99 7.54
N VAL A 738 -25.25 11.91 7.93
CA VAL A 738 -23.91 11.84 8.58
C VAL A 738 -23.36 13.25 8.95
N CYS A 739 -22.57 13.37 10.04
CA CYS A 739 -21.57 14.43 10.40
C CYS A 739 -21.98 15.93 10.20
N SER A 740 -21.18 16.98 10.44
CA SER A 740 -19.84 17.21 11.05
C SER A 740 -19.88 18.60 11.77
N SER A 741 -18.88 19.15 12.47
CA SER A 741 -17.49 18.77 12.78
C SER A 741 -16.97 19.51 14.04
N ALA A 742 -15.74 19.17 14.45
CA ALA A 742 -14.93 19.69 15.55
C ALA A 742 -14.85 21.22 15.73
N VAL A 743 -14.60 21.67 16.98
CA VAL A 743 -13.30 22.14 17.55
C VAL A 743 -13.48 22.15 19.09
N GLY A 744 -12.55 21.77 19.98
CA GLY A 744 -11.20 21.18 19.86
C GLY A 744 -10.34 21.53 21.09
N SER A 745 -9.23 20.79 21.35
CA SER A 745 -8.15 21.11 22.34
C SER A 745 -8.54 21.09 23.85
N TRP A 746 -7.69 20.76 24.84
CA TRP A 746 -6.25 20.40 24.94
C TRP A 746 -6.07 19.38 26.10
N SER A 747 -5.19 18.37 25.98
CA SER A 747 -3.80 18.30 26.52
C SER A 747 -3.66 18.08 28.06
N SER A 748 -2.45 17.81 28.56
CA SER A 748 -2.23 16.88 29.69
C SER A 748 -1.63 17.43 31.00
N SER A 749 -1.92 16.70 32.10
CA SER A 749 -1.11 16.38 33.31
C SER A 749 0.31 17.01 33.45
N PRO A 750 0.77 17.38 34.68
CA PRO A 750 1.10 16.34 35.69
C PRO A 750 1.16 16.69 37.22
N ARG A 751 0.58 15.80 38.03
CA ARG A 751 1.24 14.99 39.11
C ARG A 751 2.36 15.62 39.98
N ARG A 752 2.12 15.80 41.30
CA ARG A 752 3.05 15.36 42.40
C ARG A 752 2.51 15.45 43.86
N ARG A 753 2.68 14.34 44.60
CA ARG A 753 3.12 14.12 46.02
C ARG A 753 3.07 15.32 47.01
N ARG A 754 2.77 15.15 48.32
CA ARG A 754 3.24 14.09 49.26
C ARG A 754 2.57 14.20 50.67
N ARG A 755 2.53 13.09 51.43
CA ARG A 755 2.31 12.96 52.91
C ARG A 755 0.90 13.34 53.48
N GLN A 756 0.50 12.99 54.72
CA GLN A 756 0.73 11.82 55.61
C GLN A 756 -0.09 11.97 56.93
N ARG A 757 -0.55 10.85 57.54
CA ARG A 757 -1.07 10.67 58.94
C ARG A 757 -2.53 11.11 59.30
N GLN A 758 -3.22 10.14 59.95
CA GLN A 758 -4.10 10.20 61.15
C GLN A 758 -5.38 11.08 61.14
N GLN A 759 -6.61 10.51 61.18
CA GLN A 759 -7.30 9.80 62.29
C GLN A 759 -8.22 10.75 63.12
N VAL A 760 -9.35 10.21 63.62
CA VAL A 760 -10.34 10.78 64.57
C VAL A 760 -11.56 11.52 63.98
N CYS A 761 -12.66 10.76 63.86
CA CYS A 761 -14.04 10.98 64.34
C CYS A 761 -14.76 12.35 64.30
N SER A 762 -16.04 12.26 63.86
CA SER A 762 -17.22 13.01 64.33
C SER A 762 -17.45 14.48 63.91
N GLY A 763 -18.68 14.76 63.47
CA GLY A 763 -19.21 16.10 63.18
C GLY A 763 -20.58 16.01 62.48
N GLU A 764 -21.61 16.65 63.04
CA GLU A 764 -23.02 16.49 62.65
C GLU A 764 -23.48 17.39 61.48
N GLY A 765 -24.62 17.04 60.89
CA GLY A 765 -25.74 18.00 60.77
C GLY A 765 -25.78 18.99 59.58
N PRO A 766 -26.78 18.87 58.67
CA PRO A 766 -27.18 19.92 57.71
C PRO A 766 -28.39 20.72 58.30
N PRO A 767 -29.30 21.39 57.55
CA PRO A 767 -29.34 21.79 56.13
C PRO A 767 -29.79 23.28 55.91
N LYS A 768 -29.88 23.69 54.62
CA LYS A 768 -30.85 24.60 53.94
C LYS A 768 -30.13 25.31 52.76
N ALA A 769 -30.63 25.42 51.53
CA ALA A 769 -31.99 25.64 50.96
C ALA A 769 -32.36 27.13 50.79
N ASP A 770 -33.11 27.40 49.70
CA ASP A 770 -33.61 28.67 49.13
C ASP A 770 -32.75 29.20 47.94
N LEU A 771 -33.17 29.23 46.66
CA LEU A 771 -34.47 29.31 45.93
C LEU A 771 -34.97 30.75 45.65
N MET A 772 -34.45 31.36 44.57
CA MET A 772 -35.07 32.29 43.58
C MET A 772 -34.07 32.44 42.41
N ALA A 773 -34.36 32.40 41.10
CA ALA A 773 -35.47 32.91 40.28
C ALA A 773 -35.43 34.44 40.04
N PHE A 774 -34.93 34.87 38.86
CA PHE A 774 -35.50 35.95 38.01
C PHE A 774 -34.67 36.17 36.72
N SER A 775 -35.36 36.32 35.58
CA SER A 775 -34.87 36.87 34.30
C SER A 775 -35.52 38.28 34.10
N PRO A 776 -35.46 38.97 32.95
CA PRO A 776 -34.55 38.93 31.78
C PRO A 776 -34.03 40.33 31.37
N SER A 777 -33.22 40.44 30.30
CA SER A 777 -33.05 41.70 29.53
C SER A 777 -32.56 41.44 28.09
N LEU A 778 -33.10 42.18 27.09
CA LEU A 778 -32.79 42.06 25.65
C LEU A 778 -31.87 43.24 25.17
N PRO A 779 -31.81 43.67 23.89
CA PRO A 779 -30.57 43.68 23.11
C PRO A 779 -30.11 45.10 22.71
N PRO A 780 -29.24 45.28 21.69
CA PRO A 780 -29.77 45.56 20.34
C PRO A 780 -28.98 44.94 19.16
N CYS A 781 -29.41 45.25 17.93
CA CYS A 781 -29.09 44.53 16.69
C CYS A 781 -27.95 45.14 15.84
N ALA A 782 -27.45 44.36 14.87
CA ALA A 782 -26.99 44.85 13.56
C ALA A 782 -27.23 43.80 12.45
N LEU A 783 -27.52 44.28 11.23
CA LEU A 783 -27.70 43.59 9.94
C LEU A 783 -26.97 44.45 8.87
N PRO A 784 -26.85 44.09 7.57
CA PRO A 784 -27.52 43.04 6.78
C PRO A 784 -26.49 42.04 6.16
N ASP A 785 -26.66 41.30 5.06
CA ASP A 785 -27.65 41.27 3.96
C ASP A 785 -27.65 39.91 3.20
N GLY A 786 -28.57 39.71 2.24
CA GLY A 786 -28.44 38.72 1.14
C GLY A 786 -29.61 37.76 0.90
N GLU A 787 -30.46 38.06 -0.10
CA GLU A 787 -31.42 37.13 -0.73
C GLU A 787 -30.67 36.19 -1.74
N VAL A 788 -31.19 35.12 -2.36
CA VAL A 788 -32.52 34.57 -2.74
C VAL A 788 -32.39 33.02 -2.73
N GLY A 789 -33.37 32.12 -2.55
CA GLY A 789 -34.84 32.17 -2.40
C GLY A 789 -35.43 30.74 -2.60
N GLU A 790 -36.71 30.58 -2.95
CA GLU A 790 -37.40 29.27 -3.11
C GLU A 790 -38.16 29.11 -4.44
N HIS A 791 -38.47 27.86 -4.83
CA HIS A 791 -39.64 27.54 -5.67
C HIS A 791 -40.12 26.09 -5.48
N CYS A 792 -41.38 25.91 -5.09
CA CYS A 792 -42.10 24.63 -5.12
C CYS A 792 -43.11 24.59 -6.28
N PHE A 793 -43.47 23.39 -6.76
CA PHE A 793 -44.79 23.08 -7.35
C PHE A 793 -45.06 21.56 -7.34
N SER A 794 -46.27 21.12 -7.75
CA SER A 794 -46.93 19.91 -7.23
C SER A 794 -47.79 19.15 -8.25
N VAL A 795 -47.88 17.80 -8.11
CA VAL A 795 -49.11 16.94 -8.16
C VAL A 795 -50.04 17.08 -9.40
N PRO A 796 -50.36 16.00 -10.17
CA PRO A 796 -51.28 14.95 -9.67
C PRO A 796 -51.09 13.49 -10.19
N THR A 797 -52.05 12.66 -9.75
CA THR A 797 -52.31 11.21 -9.90
C THR A 797 -52.70 10.72 -11.32
N ASP A 798 -52.63 9.41 -11.58
CA ASP A 798 -53.87 8.60 -11.77
C ASP A 798 -53.69 7.05 -11.67
N HIS A 799 -54.82 6.30 -11.69
CA HIS A 799 -54.97 4.86 -11.44
C HIS A 799 -54.78 3.93 -12.66
N ILE A 800 -54.61 2.60 -12.44
CA ILE A 800 -55.63 1.55 -12.77
C ILE A 800 -55.19 0.13 -12.31
N ASN A 801 -56.19 -0.74 -12.07
CA ASN A 801 -56.09 -2.07 -11.47
C ASN A 801 -55.56 -3.17 -12.40
N HIS A 802 -55.11 -4.30 -11.83
CA HIS A 802 -55.86 -5.56 -11.99
C HIS A 802 -55.61 -6.60 -10.88
N SER A 803 -56.67 -7.28 -10.47
CA SER A 803 -56.69 -8.54 -9.68
C SER A 803 -57.55 -9.56 -10.46
N PRO A 804 -57.75 -10.84 -10.04
CA PRO A 804 -58.65 -11.14 -8.90
C PRO A 804 -58.48 -12.48 -8.11
N HIS A 805 -59.15 -12.58 -6.95
CA HIS A 805 -59.70 -13.79 -6.27
C HIS A 805 -58.74 -14.95 -5.83
N SER A 806 -59.06 -15.82 -4.84
CA SER A 806 -59.95 -15.84 -3.65
C SER A 806 -59.59 -17.11 -2.82
N GLY A 807 -59.87 -17.29 -1.51
CA GLY A 807 -60.44 -16.44 -0.45
C GLY A 807 -60.75 -17.25 0.84
N PHE A 808 -61.46 -16.65 1.80
CA PHE A 808 -62.25 -17.26 2.91
C PHE A 808 -61.59 -17.83 4.21
N LEU A 809 -61.74 -17.06 5.31
CA LEU A 809 -62.20 -17.43 6.69
C LEU A 809 -61.38 -18.45 7.55
N LEU A 810 -61.44 -18.50 8.91
CA LEU A 810 -61.85 -17.60 10.02
C LEU A 810 -61.37 -18.20 11.38
N LYS A 811 -60.87 -17.36 12.33
CA LYS A 811 -60.93 -17.56 13.82
C LYS A 811 -60.29 -18.85 14.42
N SER A 812 -60.03 -19.00 15.73
CA SER A 812 -59.77 -18.08 16.87
C SER A 812 -59.30 -18.84 18.13
N ASN A 813 -58.58 -18.16 19.02
CA ASN A 813 -58.46 -18.38 20.48
C ASN A 813 -57.67 -19.58 21.07
N PHE A 814 -56.71 -19.21 21.95
CA PHE A 814 -56.38 -19.75 23.28
C PHE A 814 -56.69 -21.21 23.71
N PRO A 815 -55.69 -21.90 24.29
CA PRO A 815 -55.87 -22.95 25.29
C PRO A 815 -55.74 -22.43 26.74
N TRP A 816 -56.18 -23.25 27.70
CA TRP A 816 -55.92 -23.15 29.16
C TRP A 816 -55.64 -24.57 29.69
N ILE A 817 -55.02 -24.65 30.88
CA ILE A 817 -55.21 -25.73 31.88
C ILE A 817 -54.59 -27.14 31.61
N ASN A 818 -53.56 -27.45 32.42
CA ASN A 818 -53.50 -28.58 33.37
C ASN A 818 -53.54 -30.06 32.90
N LEU A 819 -53.08 -31.07 33.66
CA LEU A 819 -52.17 -31.24 34.83
C LEU A 819 -52.13 -32.76 35.17
N PHE A 820 -51.22 -33.23 36.05
CA PHE A 820 -51.12 -34.62 36.57
C PHE A 820 -50.71 -35.72 35.55
N LEU A 821 -50.00 -36.82 35.89
CA LEU A 821 -48.97 -37.07 36.91
C LEU A 821 -48.24 -38.44 36.63
N LEU A 822 -47.20 -38.75 37.43
CA LEU A 822 -46.77 -40.06 38.02
C LEU A 822 -47.55 -41.36 37.62
N LEU A 823 -47.00 -42.59 37.53
CA LEU A 823 -45.71 -43.25 37.91
C LEU A 823 -45.53 -44.54 37.04
N ALA A 824 -44.35 -44.83 36.44
CA ALA A 824 -43.28 -45.74 36.91
C ALA A 824 -43.39 -47.23 36.53
N ILE A 825 -42.48 -48.06 37.10
CA ILE A 825 -42.37 -49.53 37.03
C ILE A 825 -41.69 -50.13 35.77
N SER A 826 -40.36 -50.15 35.81
CA SER A 826 -39.46 -51.23 35.35
C SER A 826 -39.70 -52.55 36.13
N PRO A 827 -39.22 -53.78 35.76
CA PRO A 827 -37.90 -54.02 35.12
C PRO A 827 -37.70 -55.31 34.25
N ILE A 828 -36.44 -55.53 33.80
CA ILE A 828 -35.72 -56.81 33.50
C ILE A 828 -36.32 -57.83 32.50
N VAL A 829 -35.53 -58.21 31.48
CA VAL A 829 -35.11 -59.60 31.12
C VAL A 829 -34.25 -59.58 29.83
N LEU A 830 -33.13 -60.30 29.82
CA LEU A 830 -32.44 -60.83 28.63
C LEU A 830 -32.57 -62.37 28.70
N PRO A 831 -32.67 -63.13 27.58
CA PRO A 831 -31.44 -63.57 26.90
C PRO A 831 -31.55 -63.92 25.38
N THR A 832 -30.43 -64.41 24.84
CA THR A 832 -30.18 -65.12 23.56
C THR A 832 -31.23 -66.18 23.15
N PHE A 833 -31.42 -66.58 21.87
CA PHE A 833 -30.43 -67.31 21.02
C PHE A 833 -30.96 -67.65 19.60
N LEU A 834 -30.04 -67.86 18.61
CA LEU A 834 -30.19 -68.65 17.35
C LEU A 834 -31.28 -68.15 16.34
N ASN A 835 -31.26 -68.40 15.02
CA ASN A 835 -30.37 -69.09 14.04
C ASN A 835 -30.62 -68.41 12.65
N MET A 836 -30.00 -68.64 11.47
CA MET A 836 -28.95 -69.50 10.87
C MET A 836 -28.45 -68.70 9.59
N ARG A 837 -27.76 -69.10 8.50
CA ARG A 837 -27.13 -70.31 7.90
C ARG A 837 -26.16 -69.87 6.76
N THR A 838 -25.13 -70.67 6.44
CA THR A 838 -24.39 -70.84 5.13
C THR A 838 -24.14 -69.65 4.16
N SER A 839 -22.96 -69.45 3.53
CA SER A 839 -21.56 -69.97 3.57
C SER A 839 -20.80 -69.40 2.34
N GLY A 840 -19.47 -69.32 2.19
CA GLY A 840 -18.30 -69.70 3.01
C GLY A 840 -17.01 -69.78 2.14
N VAL A 841 -15.93 -70.41 2.65
CA VAL A 841 -14.72 -70.92 1.91
C VAL A 841 -13.70 -69.91 1.32
N HIS A 842 -12.59 -69.68 2.06
CA HIS A 842 -11.14 -69.82 1.68
C HIS A 842 -10.53 -69.15 0.39
N VAL A 843 -9.23 -68.79 0.24
CA VAL A 843 -7.97 -68.99 1.02
C VAL A 843 -6.81 -68.03 0.58
N PHE A 844 -5.95 -67.62 1.54
CA PHE A 844 -4.52 -67.18 1.48
C PHE A 844 -3.95 -65.90 0.77
N LEU A 845 -2.84 -65.47 1.41
CA LEU A 845 -1.67 -64.60 1.10
C LEU A 845 -0.86 -65.01 -0.18
N PRO A 846 0.19 -64.27 -0.68
CA PRO A 846 1.21 -63.48 0.07
C PRO A 846 1.83 -62.21 -0.59
N MET A 847 2.92 -61.69 0.01
CA MET A 847 3.78 -60.56 -0.43
C MET A 847 4.79 -60.89 -1.55
N ALA A 848 5.21 -59.85 -2.30
CA ALA A 848 6.58 -59.55 -2.81
C ALA A 848 6.61 -58.06 -3.27
N SER A 849 7.65 -57.21 -3.13
CA SER A 849 9.10 -57.29 -3.49
C SER A 849 9.36 -57.30 -5.02
N ILE A 850 10.33 -56.57 -5.63
CA ILE A 850 11.35 -55.58 -5.20
C ILE A 850 12.00 -54.92 -6.48
N PHE A 851 12.80 -53.84 -6.35
CA PHE A 851 13.69 -53.23 -7.39
C PHE A 851 13.02 -52.54 -8.63
N LEU A 852 13.70 -51.74 -9.48
CA LEU A 852 15.13 -51.38 -9.62
C LEU A 852 15.34 -49.87 -9.92
N ASN A 853 16.58 -49.38 -9.74
CA ASN A 853 17.08 -48.02 -10.01
C ASN A 853 17.83 -47.95 -11.37
N ILE A 854 17.87 -46.80 -12.08
CA ILE A 854 18.85 -46.51 -13.14
C ILE A 854 19.09 -44.99 -13.33
N ARG A 855 20.33 -44.60 -13.68
CA ARG A 855 20.80 -43.22 -13.95
C ARG A 855 21.14 -42.99 -15.43
N ARG A 856 20.91 -41.76 -15.92
CA ARG A 856 21.85 -40.85 -16.68
C ARG A 856 21.04 -39.62 -17.15
N ARG A 857 21.43 -38.34 -17.06
CA ARG A 857 22.70 -37.55 -17.01
C ARG A 857 23.11 -36.99 -18.39
N TYR A 858 23.48 -35.70 -18.37
CA TYR A 858 23.84 -34.77 -19.46
C TYR A 858 22.63 -34.17 -20.22
N VAL A 859 22.71 -32.92 -20.67
CA VAL A 859 23.79 -31.91 -20.44
C VAL A 859 23.44 -31.03 -19.25
#